data_AF-A0A1H8LWH6-F1
#
_entry.id   AF-A0A1H8LWH6-F1
#
_cell.length_a   1.000
_cell.length_b   1.000
_cell.length_c   1.000
_cell.angle_alpha   90.00
_cell.angle_beta   90.00
_cell.angle_gamma   90.00
#
_symmetry.space_group_name_H-M   'P 1'
#
loop_
_entity.id
_entity.type
_entity.pdbx_description
1 polymer ?
#
loop_
_entity_poly.entity_id
_entity_poly.type
_entity_poly.pdbx_seq_one_letter_code
_entity_poly.pdbx_strand_id
1 'polypeptide(L)'
;MPQVKSYLDTTLRIIHINRYSGMSPESTDAMRQYLKESETSAPIRREFITRHLSMEHQSNEEMLRVLAHEFHHYLQGLFYPFLYYLSWLELDNLMYLGNQLKDSTVESFPISSIHMNDDFFRNYYFLHQLVEFYIEKSHLKIRIPETETYGSNVFTLNDLLEDATTIFEYRIYEENPTAEGFEKWINNPANNCYKKTYRFLKTLLGRENTFNLLPLIVQAAFSCTDPLSGFSGAVSYINIRGLDYKRKSMDELFNEVMSFLESKMGRIILDPKKHHFLMTIPVSTVHYEDMELVTARADGEGGALHFPLNKQFKKVVARIKNEPGYQTRILQANKATFQELLKEYYPFAIHYHYKDFDGRNGSIVMGEDYRDSITPLGLTYPFYVKELIKIKETQLALFSRIHSSIDNNCHHRDCSYYSLGLCKLWNSIPLDFNDCGFPQFFAYLFYRKINLANKTLIKISKEEADANYEEYGRRTSKSRSFEYKLLNPGYLLTIDAQDIKDERTKTMFPDFIAYLKDRYRETSQSLFSSISLDFYGYNHDARPIFSIPAVVEFIKASKMLVPELLYYINFDSEINHKFILLPMFVEHQSKEVNGQFQIFAGTQALQNFALTEVQIWRKFLIENNIPQTDLIFKTLNKILI
;
A
#
# COMPACT_ATOMS: atom_id res chain seq x y z
N MET A 1 -12.44 16.19 15.43
CA MET A 1 -11.20 15.37 15.28
C MET A 1 -10.36 15.99 14.18
N PRO A 2 -9.01 15.93 14.23
CA PRO A 2 -8.22 16.32 13.05
C PRO A 2 -8.71 15.49 11.85
N GLN A 3 -9.07 16.17 10.75
CA GLN A 3 -9.68 15.54 9.58
C GLN A 3 -8.69 14.60 8.87
N VAL A 4 -7.39 14.84 9.06
CA VAL A 4 -6.31 14.03 8.49
C VAL A 4 -5.26 13.70 9.58
N LYS A 5 -4.82 12.45 9.63
CA LYS A 5 -3.65 12.00 10.39
C LYS A 5 -2.72 11.25 9.45
N SER A 6 -1.45 11.60 9.44
CA SER A 6 -0.46 10.93 8.59
C SER A 6 0.73 10.43 9.39
N TYR A 7 1.49 9.54 8.77
CA TYR A 7 2.81 9.15 9.25
C TYR A 7 3.60 8.53 8.10
N LEU A 8 4.92 8.60 8.19
CA LEU A 8 5.83 7.87 7.31
C LEU A 8 6.14 6.51 7.94
N ASP A 9 5.95 5.44 7.16
CA ASP A 9 6.52 4.14 7.46
C ASP A 9 8.05 4.22 7.39
N THR A 10 8.75 4.10 8.52
CA THR A 10 10.23 4.21 8.54
C THR A 10 10.90 3.06 7.83
N THR A 11 10.27 1.89 7.81
CA THR A 11 10.80 0.64 7.26
C THR A 11 10.67 0.59 5.74
N LEU A 12 9.48 0.89 5.21
CA LEU A 12 9.21 0.88 3.77
C LEU A 12 9.32 2.27 3.13
N ARG A 13 9.34 3.35 3.91
CA ARG A 13 9.28 4.76 3.45
C ARG A 13 8.05 5.05 2.60
N ILE A 14 6.90 4.51 3.02
CA ILE A 14 5.59 4.76 2.44
C ILE A 14 4.88 5.83 3.28
N ILE A 15 4.31 6.82 2.62
CA ILE A 15 3.50 7.83 3.30
C ILE A 15 2.10 7.25 3.54
N HIS A 16 1.67 7.18 4.79
CA HIS A 16 0.32 6.81 5.16
C HIS A 16 -0.50 8.06 5.47
N ILE A 17 -1.68 8.17 4.86
CA ILE A 17 -2.60 9.28 5.11
C ILE A 17 -3.94 8.68 5.54
N ASN A 18 -4.22 8.75 6.84
CA ASN A 18 -5.52 8.44 7.40
C ASN A 18 -6.41 9.67 7.28
N ARG A 19 -7.45 9.57 6.46
CA ARG A 19 -8.35 10.68 6.20
C ARG A 19 -9.77 10.34 6.59
N TYR A 20 -10.40 11.26 7.31
CA TYR A 20 -11.85 11.43 7.27
C TYR A 20 -12.14 12.25 6.03
N SER A 21 -13.01 11.76 5.16
CA SER A 21 -13.29 12.38 3.87
C SER A 21 -13.70 13.85 4.02
N GLY A 22 -14.27 14.23 5.18
CA GLY A 22 -14.79 15.57 5.44
C GLY A 22 -15.97 15.92 4.53
N MET A 23 -16.44 14.93 3.77
CA MET A 23 -17.51 15.03 2.80
C MET A 23 -18.84 15.23 3.53
N SER A 24 -19.76 15.98 2.91
CA SER A 24 -21.16 15.97 3.37
C SER A 24 -21.67 14.53 3.35
N PRO A 25 -22.68 14.16 4.17
CA PRO A 25 -23.29 12.85 4.08
C PRO A 25 -23.66 12.46 2.64
N GLU A 26 -24.17 13.40 1.83
CA GLU A 26 -24.47 13.12 0.41
C GLU A 26 -23.21 12.85 -0.43
N SER A 27 -22.11 13.56 -0.17
CA SER A 27 -20.83 13.36 -0.89
C SER A 27 -20.13 12.08 -0.44
N THR A 28 -20.23 11.73 0.84
CA THR A 28 -19.78 10.44 1.37
C THR A 28 -20.60 9.33 0.74
N ASP A 29 -21.92 9.46 0.66
CA ASP A 29 -22.79 8.45 0.05
C ASP A 29 -22.59 8.37 -1.46
N ALA A 30 -22.36 9.49 -2.16
CA ALA A 30 -21.96 9.51 -3.57
C ALA A 30 -20.59 8.86 -3.79
N MET A 31 -19.61 9.09 -2.89
CA MET A 31 -18.32 8.39 -2.94
C MET A 31 -18.47 6.92 -2.56
N ARG A 32 -19.35 6.54 -1.63
CA ARG A 32 -19.66 5.12 -1.33
C ARG A 32 -20.30 4.46 -2.52
N GLN A 33 -21.27 5.11 -3.13
CA GLN A 33 -21.97 4.66 -4.32
C GLN A 33 -21.00 4.55 -5.49
N TYR A 34 -20.16 5.56 -5.72
CA TYR A 34 -19.10 5.53 -6.72
C TYR A 34 -18.05 4.47 -6.43
N LEU A 35 -17.58 4.34 -5.18
CA LEU A 35 -16.61 3.30 -4.81
C LEU A 35 -17.22 1.91 -5.04
N LYS A 36 -18.50 1.71 -4.72
CA LYS A 36 -19.30 0.51 -5.01
C LYS A 36 -19.54 0.30 -6.52
N GLU A 37 -19.71 1.37 -7.30
CA GLU A 37 -19.79 1.37 -8.77
C GLU A 37 -18.40 1.29 -9.44
N SER A 38 -17.31 1.49 -8.70
CA SER A 38 -15.92 1.39 -9.16
C SER A 38 -15.26 0.08 -8.72
N GLU A 39 -15.85 -0.61 -7.75
CA GLU A 39 -15.59 -2.02 -7.46
C GLU A 39 -15.90 -2.90 -8.69
N THR A 40 -16.68 -2.39 -9.64
CA THR A 40 -16.99 -3.09 -10.89
C THR A 40 -16.02 -2.80 -12.05
N SER A 41 -14.99 -1.96 -11.85
CA SER A 41 -13.98 -1.63 -12.87
C SER A 41 -12.68 -1.10 -12.24
N ALA A 42 -11.66 -1.95 -12.14
CA ALA A 42 -10.36 -1.60 -11.54
C ALA A 42 -9.64 -0.41 -12.22
N PRO A 43 -9.71 -0.23 -13.56
CA PRO A 43 -9.12 0.93 -14.24
C PRO A 43 -9.80 2.26 -13.88
N ILE A 44 -11.13 2.30 -13.85
CA ILE A 44 -11.92 3.52 -13.56
C ILE A 44 -11.71 3.98 -12.11
N ARG A 45 -11.64 3.03 -11.17
CA ARG A 45 -11.32 3.29 -9.75
C ARG A 45 -9.93 3.94 -9.60
N ARG A 46 -8.93 3.42 -10.32
CA ARG A 46 -7.55 3.90 -10.25
C ARG A 46 -7.39 5.29 -10.84
N GLU A 47 -8.02 5.55 -11.99
CA GLU A 47 -7.94 6.85 -12.67
C GLU A 47 -8.67 7.95 -11.86
N PHE A 48 -9.85 7.66 -11.33
CA PHE A 48 -10.60 8.60 -10.49
C PHE A 48 -9.86 8.92 -9.20
N ILE A 49 -9.36 7.91 -8.47
CA ILE A 49 -8.64 8.16 -7.22
C ILE A 49 -7.36 8.96 -7.49
N THR A 50 -6.62 8.64 -8.56
CA THR A 50 -5.42 9.40 -8.94
C THR A 50 -5.76 10.85 -9.31
N ARG A 51 -6.86 11.07 -10.05
CA ARG A 51 -7.31 12.40 -10.50
C ARG A 51 -7.93 13.23 -9.38
N HIS A 52 -8.74 12.63 -8.51
CA HIS A 52 -9.31 13.32 -7.34
C HIS A 52 -8.24 13.64 -6.32
N LEU A 53 -7.33 12.71 -6.02
CA LEU A 53 -6.25 13.00 -5.09
C LEU A 53 -5.34 14.08 -5.65
N SER A 54 -4.96 14.06 -6.94
CA SER A 54 -4.14 15.12 -7.52
C SER A 54 -4.83 16.50 -7.52
N MET A 55 -6.14 16.55 -7.77
CA MET A 55 -6.93 17.79 -7.70
C MET A 55 -7.17 18.28 -6.26
N GLU A 56 -7.37 17.37 -5.30
CA GLU A 56 -7.51 17.70 -3.88
C GLU A 56 -6.19 18.18 -3.27
N HIS A 57 -5.05 17.58 -3.64
CA HIS A 57 -3.75 18.14 -3.23
C HIS A 57 -3.63 19.59 -3.71
N GLN A 58 -4.10 19.94 -4.91
CA GLN A 58 -3.94 21.31 -5.38
C GLN A 58 -4.90 22.32 -4.75
N SER A 59 -6.02 21.87 -4.17
CA SER A 59 -7.10 22.73 -3.67
C SER A 59 -7.29 22.73 -2.15
N ASN A 60 -6.74 21.74 -1.43
CA ASN A 60 -6.83 21.65 0.03
C ASN A 60 -5.48 21.95 0.70
N GLU A 61 -5.40 23.10 1.35
CA GLU A 61 -4.19 23.58 2.03
C GLU A 61 -3.74 22.67 3.19
N GLU A 62 -4.67 22.10 3.96
CA GLU A 62 -4.35 21.15 5.04
C GLU A 62 -3.74 19.86 4.49
N MET A 63 -4.26 19.39 3.34
CA MET A 63 -3.75 18.18 2.68
C MET A 63 -2.35 18.40 2.09
N LEU A 64 -2.09 19.55 1.49
CA LEU A 64 -0.74 19.94 1.08
C LEU A 64 0.20 19.99 2.27
N ARG A 65 -0.29 20.48 3.41
CA ARG A 65 0.49 20.64 4.63
C ARG A 65 0.94 19.32 5.18
N VAL A 66 0.00 18.39 5.31
CA VAL A 66 0.27 16.99 5.64
C VAL A 66 1.22 16.36 4.63
N LEU A 67 0.97 16.51 3.32
CA LEU A 67 1.85 15.92 2.31
C LEU A 67 3.28 16.49 2.39
N ALA A 68 3.43 17.81 2.56
CA ALA A 68 4.74 18.45 2.65
C ALA A 68 5.52 17.96 3.88
N HIS A 69 4.83 17.81 5.01
CA HIS A 69 5.39 17.27 6.25
C HIS A 69 5.90 15.84 6.05
N GLU A 70 5.04 14.93 5.58
CA GLU A 70 5.42 13.52 5.37
C GLU A 70 6.43 13.34 4.25
N PHE A 71 6.34 14.16 3.20
CA PHE A 71 7.30 14.17 2.12
C PHE A 71 8.68 14.59 2.61
N HIS A 72 8.78 15.51 3.56
CA HIS A 72 10.07 15.84 4.15
C HIS A 72 10.64 14.67 4.93
N HIS A 73 9.85 13.95 5.72
CA HIS A 73 10.33 12.72 6.37
C HIS A 73 10.79 11.67 5.35
N TYR A 74 10.11 11.57 4.21
CA TYR A 74 10.53 10.72 3.10
C TYR A 74 11.90 11.16 2.57
N LEU A 75 12.07 12.47 2.32
CA LEU A 75 13.35 13.05 1.90
C LEU A 75 14.45 12.87 2.96
N GLN A 76 14.16 13.00 4.25
CA GLN A 76 15.12 12.72 5.32
C GLN A 76 15.63 11.27 5.20
N GLY A 77 14.75 10.32 4.90
CA GLY A 77 15.13 8.92 4.63
C GLY A 77 16.04 8.74 3.40
N LEU A 78 16.15 9.72 2.51
CA LEU A 78 17.03 9.71 1.35
C LEU A 78 18.31 10.55 1.54
N PHE A 79 18.21 11.68 2.22
CA PHE A 79 19.30 12.65 2.39
C PHE A 79 20.06 12.49 3.71
N TYR A 80 19.60 11.62 4.61
CA TYR A 80 20.31 11.33 5.86
C TYR A 80 20.85 9.90 5.77
N PRO A 81 22.16 9.70 5.50
CA PRO A 81 22.69 8.40 5.10
C PRO A 81 22.50 7.33 6.18
N PHE A 82 22.60 7.69 7.46
CA PHE A 82 22.35 6.73 8.53
C PHE A 82 20.86 6.42 8.71
N LEU A 83 19.96 7.36 8.42
CA LEU A 83 18.51 7.11 8.46
C LEU A 83 18.07 6.18 7.31
N TYR A 84 18.68 6.31 6.13
CA TYR A 84 18.53 5.33 5.04
C TYR A 84 18.99 3.93 5.52
N TYR A 85 20.15 3.86 6.16
CA TYR A 85 20.68 2.61 6.70
C TYR A 85 19.78 1.97 7.76
N LEU A 86 19.22 2.77 8.68
CA LEU A 86 18.25 2.31 9.68
C LEU A 86 17.01 1.70 9.03
N SER A 87 16.47 2.35 7.99
CA SER A 87 15.31 1.84 7.23
C SER A 87 15.61 0.48 6.58
N TRP A 88 16.83 0.34 6.05
CA TRP A 88 17.32 -0.92 5.51
C TRP A 88 17.44 -2.01 6.59
N LEU A 89 18.08 -1.68 7.72
CA LEU A 89 18.22 -2.59 8.86
C LEU A 89 16.87 -3.05 9.40
N GLU A 90 15.90 -2.15 9.54
CA GLU A 90 14.56 -2.49 10.03
C GLU A 90 13.89 -3.56 9.15
N LEU A 91 13.90 -3.38 7.83
CA LEU A 91 13.23 -4.31 6.92
C LEU A 91 13.97 -5.64 6.83
N ASP A 92 15.31 -5.62 6.71
CA ASP A 92 16.15 -6.82 6.66
C ASP A 92 15.92 -7.69 7.91
N ASN A 93 15.94 -7.05 9.08
CA ASN A 93 15.66 -7.69 10.36
C ASN A 93 14.24 -8.25 10.46
N LEU A 94 13.24 -7.51 9.98
CA LEU A 94 11.86 -7.95 10.00
C LEU A 94 11.66 -9.19 9.12
N MET A 95 12.23 -9.19 7.92
CA MET A 95 12.20 -10.35 7.02
C MET A 95 12.95 -11.54 7.60
N TYR A 96 14.10 -11.30 8.24
CA TYR A 96 14.85 -12.33 8.94
C TYR A 96 14.02 -13.02 10.04
N LEU A 97 13.31 -12.25 10.88
CA LEU A 97 12.45 -12.81 11.92
C LEU A 97 11.29 -13.67 11.36
N GLY A 98 10.69 -13.23 10.25
CA GLY A 98 9.68 -14.02 9.54
C GLY A 98 10.21 -15.36 9.08
N ASN A 99 11.40 -15.35 8.44
CA ASN A 99 12.06 -16.56 7.98
C ASN A 99 12.48 -17.47 9.13
N GLN A 100 12.98 -16.93 10.24
CA GLN A 100 13.28 -17.73 11.44
C GLN A 100 12.05 -18.46 11.98
N LEU A 101 10.90 -17.77 12.06
CA LEU A 101 9.65 -18.39 12.52
C LEU A 101 9.19 -19.48 11.54
N LYS A 102 9.29 -19.20 10.23
CA LYS A 102 8.96 -20.12 9.16
C LYS A 102 9.80 -21.40 9.22
N ASP A 103 11.11 -21.25 9.34
CA ASP A 103 12.09 -22.35 9.30
C ASP A 103 12.22 -23.08 10.65
N SER A 104 11.63 -22.54 11.72
CA SER A 104 11.69 -23.14 13.05
C SER A 104 11.19 -24.60 13.07
N THR A 105 11.89 -25.44 13.82
CA THR A 105 11.51 -26.84 14.08
C THR A 105 10.51 -27.00 15.23
N VAL A 106 10.20 -25.93 15.97
CA VAL A 106 9.24 -25.98 17.07
C VAL A 106 7.83 -26.14 16.52
N GLU A 107 7.14 -27.19 16.97
CA GLU A 107 5.80 -27.58 16.50
C GLU A 107 4.70 -26.60 16.92
N SER A 108 4.81 -26.01 18.12
CA SER A 108 3.81 -25.09 18.64
C SER A 108 4.42 -23.96 19.46
N PHE A 109 4.01 -22.72 19.20
CA PHE A 109 4.39 -21.52 19.94
C PHE A 109 3.17 -20.83 20.56
N PRO A 110 3.17 -20.51 21.87
CA PRO A 110 2.24 -19.51 22.38
C PRO A 110 2.44 -18.17 21.66
N ILE A 111 1.39 -17.56 21.11
CA ILE A 111 1.50 -16.25 20.44
C ILE A 111 2.07 -15.21 21.41
N SER A 112 1.68 -15.29 22.68
CA SER A 112 2.15 -14.38 23.74
C SER A 112 3.62 -14.53 24.11
N SER A 113 4.31 -15.60 23.68
CA SER A 113 5.75 -15.79 23.94
C SER A 113 6.64 -15.43 22.76
N ILE A 114 6.05 -15.02 21.63
CA ILE A 114 6.81 -14.57 20.46
C ILE A 114 7.19 -13.11 20.68
N HIS A 115 8.49 -12.87 20.83
CA HIS A 115 9.04 -11.55 21.08
C HIS A 115 10.25 -11.34 20.17
N MET A 116 10.46 -10.10 19.73
CA MET A 116 11.74 -9.69 19.15
C MET A 116 12.84 -9.94 20.17
N ASN A 117 13.98 -10.49 19.73
CA ASN A 117 15.20 -10.47 20.53
C ASN A 117 15.55 -9.00 20.87
N ASP A 118 16.08 -8.75 22.06
CA ASP A 118 16.51 -7.44 22.55
C ASP A 118 17.31 -6.61 21.53
N ASP A 119 18.21 -7.22 20.75
CA ASP A 119 19.00 -6.50 19.74
C ASP A 119 18.10 -5.95 18.61
N PHE A 120 17.11 -6.75 18.19
CA PHE A 120 16.12 -6.35 17.19
C PHE A 120 15.19 -5.26 17.75
N PHE A 121 14.76 -5.44 18.99
CA PHE A 121 13.96 -4.44 19.70
C PHE A 121 14.71 -3.11 19.76
N ARG A 122 16.01 -3.13 20.10
CA ARG A 122 16.85 -1.91 20.11
C ARG A 122 16.93 -1.25 18.74
N ASN A 123 17.10 -2.02 17.66
CA ASN A 123 17.10 -1.46 16.30
C ASN A 123 15.79 -0.73 15.99
N TYR A 124 14.64 -1.36 16.24
CA TYR A 124 13.33 -0.81 15.89
C TYR A 124 12.93 0.38 16.76
N TYR A 125 13.29 0.36 18.05
CA TYR A 125 12.95 1.43 18.99
C TYR A 125 14.05 2.49 19.14
N PHE A 126 15.10 2.42 18.33
CA PHE A 126 16.22 3.35 18.40
C PHE A 126 15.75 4.81 18.28
N LEU A 127 14.84 5.08 17.33
CA LEU A 127 14.29 6.42 17.13
C LEU A 127 13.43 6.93 18.30
N HIS A 128 12.96 6.03 19.16
CA HIS A 128 12.07 6.31 20.29
C HIS A 128 12.80 6.32 21.65
N GLN A 129 14.12 6.13 21.67
CA GLN A 129 14.88 6.16 22.92
C GLN A 129 14.82 7.56 23.55
N LEU A 130 14.32 7.64 24.79
CA LEU A 130 14.31 8.89 25.56
C LEU A 130 15.71 9.23 26.05
N VAL A 131 16.13 10.46 25.81
CA VAL A 131 17.41 10.99 26.29
C VAL A 131 17.25 12.40 26.86
N GLU A 132 17.97 12.66 27.95
CA GLU A 132 18.02 13.96 28.59
C GLU A 132 19.25 14.73 28.12
N PHE A 133 19.01 15.96 27.66
CA PHE A 133 20.04 16.91 27.29
C PHE A 133 20.30 17.92 28.39
N TYR A 134 21.56 18.21 28.67
CA TYR A 134 21.95 19.23 29.64
C TYR A 134 23.22 19.96 29.20
N ILE A 135 23.42 21.16 29.72
CA ILE A 135 24.56 22.01 29.37
C ILE A 135 25.61 21.92 30.48
N GLU A 136 26.84 21.56 30.11
CA GLU A 136 27.99 21.53 31.00
C GLU A 136 29.15 22.28 30.35
N LYS A 137 29.62 23.37 30.97
CA LYS A 137 30.77 24.17 30.48
C LYS A 137 30.66 24.55 28.99
N SER A 138 29.47 25.01 28.58
CA SER A 138 29.14 25.35 27.18
C SER A 138 29.06 24.19 26.19
N HIS A 139 29.23 22.95 26.66
CA HIS A 139 28.98 21.74 25.88
C HIS A 139 27.56 21.24 26.15
N LEU A 140 26.89 20.85 25.08
CA LEU A 140 25.71 20.02 25.18
C LEU A 140 26.17 18.59 25.53
N LYS A 141 25.52 17.98 26.51
CA LYS A 141 25.74 16.61 26.98
C LYS A 141 24.43 15.84 26.97
N ILE A 142 24.55 14.51 26.90
CA ILE A 142 23.44 13.56 26.89
C ILE A 142 23.57 12.59 28.05
N ARG A 143 22.42 12.21 28.64
CA ARG A 143 22.31 11.06 29.55
C ARG A 143 20.96 10.36 29.36
N ILE A 144 20.88 9.11 29.78
CA ILE A 144 19.59 8.40 29.87
C ILE A 144 18.89 8.93 31.13
N PRO A 145 17.62 9.40 31.03
CA PRO A 145 16.90 9.90 32.19
C PRO A 145 16.65 8.78 33.21
N GLU A 146 16.81 9.08 34.49
CA GLU A 146 16.62 8.10 35.59
C GLU A 146 15.13 7.73 35.81
N THR A 147 14.21 8.56 35.32
CA THR A 147 12.77 8.33 35.41
C THR A 147 12.13 8.56 34.04
N GLU A 148 11.00 7.90 33.77
CA GLU A 148 10.17 8.15 32.59
C GLU A 148 9.44 9.52 32.64
N THR A 149 10.01 10.52 33.33
CA THR A 149 9.41 11.85 33.42
C THR A 149 9.76 12.68 32.18
N TYR A 150 8.73 13.20 31.52
CA TYR A 150 8.85 14.02 30.32
C TYR A 150 9.25 15.45 30.68
N GLY A 151 10.53 15.67 30.97
CA GLY A 151 11.12 17.01 31.12
C GLY A 151 11.15 17.80 29.80
N SER A 152 11.33 19.12 29.89
CA SER A 152 11.48 19.99 28.71
C SER A 152 12.76 19.73 27.90
N ASN A 153 13.74 19.08 28.52
CA ASN A 153 15.05 18.70 27.96
C ASN A 153 15.17 17.19 27.68
N VAL A 154 14.09 16.41 27.85
CA VAL A 154 14.09 14.97 27.59
C VAL A 154 13.39 14.69 26.27
N PHE A 155 14.07 14.27 25.22
CA PHE A 155 13.43 14.00 23.92
C PHE A 155 14.02 12.78 23.22
N THR A 156 13.37 12.36 22.15
CA THR A 156 13.74 11.21 21.32
C THR A 156 14.49 11.65 20.06
N LEU A 157 15.07 10.71 19.33
CA LEU A 157 15.59 10.97 17.99
C LEU A 157 14.49 11.35 17.01
N ASN A 158 13.28 10.79 17.18
CA ASN A 158 12.14 11.19 16.37
C ASN A 158 11.81 12.68 16.57
N ASP A 159 11.87 13.21 17.81
CA ASP A 159 11.65 14.64 18.07
C ASP A 159 12.66 15.55 17.35
N LEU A 160 13.87 15.05 17.02
CA LEU A 160 14.83 15.81 16.20
C LEU A 160 14.36 15.90 14.75
N LEU A 161 13.94 14.77 14.17
CA LEU A 161 13.44 14.69 12.80
C LEU A 161 12.17 15.53 12.63
N GLU A 162 11.25 15.42 13.58
CA GLU A 162 9.97 16.12 13.64
C GLU A 162 10.12 17.64 13.77
N ASP A 163 10.99 18.14 14.66
CA ASP A 163 11.23 19.58 14.77
C ASP A 163 11.92 20.15 13.51
N ALA A 164 12.81 19.38 12.88
CA ALA A 164 13.40 19.76 11.59
C ALA A 164 12.34 19.80 10.47
N THR A 165 11.43 18.82 10.42
CA THR A 165 10.30 18.81 9.50
C THR A 165 9.34 19.96 9.75
N THR A 166 9.07 20.29 11.01
CA THR A 166 8.20 21.40 11.38
C THR A 166 8.74 22.75 10.85
N ILE A 167 10.06 22.95 10.89
CA ILE A 167 10.71 24.13 10.28
C ILE A 167 10.59 24.11 8.75
N PHE A 168 10.83 22.96 8.12
CA PHE A 168 10.70 22.77 6.67
C PHE A 168 9.27 23.10 6.20
N GLU A 169 8.27 22.53 6.88
CA GLU A 169 6.85 22.77 6.64
C GLU A 169 6.54 24.27 6.70
N TYR A 170 6.88 24.94 7.80
CA TYR A 170 6.67 26.38 7.95
C TYR A 170 7.29 27.21 6.81
N ARG A 171 8.51 26.87 6.38
CA ARG A 171 9.21 27.59 5.29
C ARG A 171 8.56 27.40 3.91
N ILE A 172 7.75 26.37 3.71
CA ILE A 172 7.01 26.15 2.47
C ILE A 172 5.69 26.92 2.47
N TYR A 173 5.06 27.03 3.64
CA TYR A 173 3.78 27.72 3.79
C TYR A 173 3.91 29.24 3.80
N GLU A 174 4.97 29.75 4.42
CA GLU A 174 5.19 31.18 4.53
C GLU A 174 5.98 31.74 3.37
N GLU A 175 5.51 32.82 2.77
CA GLU A 175 6.20 33.52 1.68
C GLU A 175 7.52 34.13 2.15
N ASN A 176 7.54 34.65 3.38
CA ASN A 176 8.70 35.29 4.01
C ASN A 176 8.96 34.67 5.40
N PRO A 177 9.49 33.44 5.46
CA PRO A 177 9.65 32.74 6.72
C PRO A 177 10.70 33.43 7.61
N THR A 178 10.31 33.76 8.83
CA THR A 178 11.19 34.37 9.85
C THR A 178 11.17 33.55 11.13
N ALA A 179 12.23 33.64 11.94
CA ALA A 179 12.28 32.92 13.22
C ALA A 179 11.23 33.44 14.22
N GLU A 180 10.86 34.73 14.14
CA GLU A 180 9.75 35.28 14.93
C GLU A 180 8.39 34.74 14.49
N GLY A 181 8.13 34.70 13.18
CA GLY A 181 6.90 34.14 12.65
C GLY A 181 6.76 32.65 12.98
N PHE A 182 7.86 31.89 12.87
CA PHE A 182 7.90 30.49 13.26
C PHE A 182 7.56 30.30 14.74
N GLU A 183 8.13 31.13 15.62
CA GLU A 183 7.83 31.07 17.06
C GLU A 183 6.35 31.37 17.36
N LYS A 184 5.73 32.34 16.67
CA LYS A 184 4.29 32.59 16.77
C LYS A 184 3.50 31.38 16.29
N TRP A 185 3.91 30.80 15.17
CA TRP A 185 3.25 29.67 14.53
C TRP A 185 3.25 28.40 15.40
N ILE A 186 4.39 27.98 15.96
CA ILE A 186 4.48 26.79 16.83
C ILE A 186 3.78 26.99 18.19
N ASN A 187 3.59 28.24 18.62
CA ASN A 187 2.87 28.56 19.85
C ASN A 187 1.35 28.62 19.66
N ASN A 188 0.86 28.66 18.42
CA ASN A 188 -0.56 28.52 18.12
C ASN A 188 -1.01 27.06 18.36
N PRO A 189 -1.92 26.80 19.31
CA PRO A 189 -2.41 25.44 19.58
C PRO A 189 -3.08 24.77 18.38
N ALA A 190 -3.60 25.54 17.42
CA ALA A 190 -4.24 25.00 16.22
C ALA A 190 -3.26 24.28 15.28
N ASN A 191 -1.96 24.60 15.34
CA ASN A 191 -0.99 24.06 14.39
C ASN A 191 -0.44 22.68 14.77
N ASN A 192 -0.72 22.19 15.98
CA ASN A 192 -0.29 20.86 16.46
C ASN A 192 1.16 20.48 16.08
N CYS A 193 2.10 21.40 16.30
CA CYS A 193 3.50 21.25 15.88
C CYS A 193 4.38 20.61 16.95
N TYR A 194 5.40 19.89 16.50
CA TYR A 194 6.56 19.58 17.32
C TYR A 194 7.38 20.85 17.56
N LYS A 195 7.89 21.01 18.78
CA LYS A 195 8.60 22.24 19.19
C LYS A 195 9.58 22.03 20.34
N LYS A 196 9.86 20.77 20.69
CA LYS A 196 10.54 20.43 21.94
C LYS A 196 12.03 20.76 21.85
N THR A 197 12.68 20.23 20.82
CA THR A 197 14.08 20.48 20.49
C THR A 197 14.33 21.96 20.19
N TYR A 198 13.44 22.61 19.43
CA TYR A 198 13.51 24.03 19.13
C TYR A 198 13.48 24.89 20.41
N ARG A 199 12.52 24.64 21.30
CA ARG A 199 12.40 25.40 22.57
C ARG A 199 13.64 25.23 23.43
N PHE A 200 14.17 24.00 23.51
CA PHE A 200 15.40 23.72 24.23
C PHE A 200 16.59 24.48 23.62
N LEU A 201 16.87 24.31 22.32
CA LEU A 201 18.00 24.94 21.65
C LEU A 201 17.91 26.46 21.57
N LYS A 202 16.70 27.04 21.49
CA LYS A 202 16.50 28.49 21.50
C LYS A 202 17.14 29.14 22.74
N THR A 203 17.15 28.46 23.88
CA THR A 203 17.78 28.97 25.11
C THR A 203 19.31 29.03 25.02
N LEU A 204 19.90 28.21 24.15
CA LEU A 204 21.34 28.09 23.98
C LEU A 204 21.87 28.91 22.79
N LEU A 205 21.26 28.73 21.61
CA LEU A 205 21.73 29.32 20.35
C LEU A 205 21.03 30.65 20.03
N GLY A 206 19.93 30.96 20.71
CA GLY A 206 19.02 32.05 20.36
C GLY A 206 18.02 31.67 19.26
N ARG A 207 16.97 32.50 19.13
CA ARG A 207 15.82 32.26 18.25
C ARG A 207 16.21 32.12 16.77
N GLU A 208 16.96 33.09 16.25
CA GLU A 208 17.35 33.15 14.85
C GLU A 208 18.24 31.97 14.44
N ASN A 209 19.28 31.69 15.23
CA ASN A 209 20.19 30.57 14.94
C ASN A 209 19.48 29.23 15.06
N THR A 210 18.62 29.04 16.05
CA THR A 210 17.90 27.76 16.20
C THR A 210 17.00 27.50 15.00
N PHE A 211 16.23 28.51 14.55
CA PHE A 211 15.38 28.39 13.37
C PHE A 211 16.17 28.06 12.10
N ASN A 212 17.35 28.67 11.92
CA ASN A 212 18.13 28.50 10.70
C ASN A 212 19.04 27.27 10.70
N LEU A 213 19.58 26.89 11.86
CA LEU A 213 20.61 25.86 11.99
C LEU A 213 20.07 24.51 12.48
N LEU A 214 18.89 24.44 13.12
CA LEU A 214 18.37 23.15 13.60
C LEU A 214 18.26 22.08 12.49
N PRO A 215 17.70 22.36 11.29
CA PRO A 215 17.68 21.37 10.22
C PRO A 215 19.07 20.88 9.81
N LEU A 216 20.06 21.77 9.78
CA LEU A 216 21.46 21.45 9.47
C LEU A 216 22.08 20.54 10.54
N ILE A 217 21.85 20.88 11.81
CA ILE A 217 22.34 20.11 12.96
C ILE A 217 21.73 18.70 12.94
N VAL A 218 20.43 18.57 12.65
CA VAL A 218 19.75 17.28 12.55
C VAL A 218 20.28 16.49 11.37
N GLN A 219 20.45 17.09 10.19
CA GLN A 219 21.06 16.39 9.06
C GLN A 219 22.48 15.91 9.39
N ALA A 220 23.32 16.74 10.02
CA ALA A 220 24.68 16.36 10.41
C ALA A 220 24.68 15.24 11.45
N ALA A 221 23.74 15.26 12.40
CA ALA A 221 23.55 14.21 13.38
C ALA A 221 23.23 12.86 12.72
N PHE A 222 22.31 12.83 11.75
CA PHE A 222 21.99 11.59 11.00
C PHE A 222 22.99 11.26 9.87
N SER A 223 24.10 11.99 9.80
CA SER A 223 25.33 11.57 9.13
C SER A 223 26.33 10.92 10.11
N CYS A 224 25.88 10.57 11.32
CA CYS A 224 26.62 9.78 12.30
C CYS A 224 25.87 8.49 12.63
N THR A 225 26.61 7.43 12.98
CA THR A 225 26.06 6.15 13.43
C THR A 225 25.47 6.21 14.85
N ASP A 226 25.83 7.24 15.61
CA ASP A 226 25.15 7.66 16.84
C ASP A 226 24.68 9.12 16.67
N PRO A 227 23.45 9.33 16.16
CA PRO A 227 22.94 10.67 15.93
C PRO A 227 22.79 11.52 17.20
N LEU A 228 22.68 10.91 18.38
CA LEU A 228 22.61 11.67 19.63
C LEU A 228 23.95 12.33 19.95
N SER A 229 25.03 11.55 19.86
CA SER A 229 26.39 12.09 19.99
C SER A 229 26.69 13.10 18.88
N GLY A 230 26.26 12.82 17.64
CA GLY A 230 26.39 13.73 16.50
C GLY A 230 25.72 15.08 16.74
N PHE A 231 24.45 15.05 17.18
CA PHE A 231 23.67 16.23 17.53
C PHE A 231 24.33 17.03 18.66
N SER A 232 24.72 16.34 19.74
CA SER A 232 25.40 16.96 20.89
C SER A 232 26.72 17.63 20.49
N GLY A 233 27.49 16.97 19.62
CA GLY A 233 28.74 17.49 19.07
C GLY A 233 28.52 18.72 18.19
N ALA A 234 27.57 18.66 17.26
CA ALA A 234 27.25 19.74 16.34
C ALA A 234 26.76 21.00 17.07
N VAL A 235 25.82 20.86 18.02
CA VAL A 235 25.32 21.99 18.84
C VAL A 235 26.46 22.61 19.65
N SER A 236 27.28 21.80 20.32
CA SER A 236 28.41 22.29 21.11
C SER A 236 29.40 23.07 20.25
N TYR A 237 29.71 22.55 19.07
CA TYR A 237 30.64 23.18 18.13
C TYR A 237 30.13 24.54 17.65
N ILE A 238 28.87 24.60 17.19
CA ILE A 238 28.21 25.84 16.75
C ILE A 238 28.21 26.88 17.88
N ASN A 239 27.82 26.46 19.09
CA ASN A 239 27.76 27.34 20.26
C ASN A 239 29.14 27.91 20.62
N ILE A 240 30.15 27.05 20.75
CA ILE A 240 31.51 27.46 21.17
C ILE A 240 32.20 28.35 20.12
N ARG A 241 32.00 28.05 18.84
CA ARG A 241 32.60 28.82 17.75
C ARG A 241 31.80 30.08 17.40
N GLY A 242 30.59 30.24 17.95
CA GLY A 242 29.69 31.32 17.60
C GLY A 242 29.37 31.33 16.09
N LEU A 243 29.14 30.15 15.51
CA LEU A 243 28.81 30.04 14.10
C LEU A 243 27.44 30.69 13.84
N ASP A 244 27.38 31.47 12.77
CA ASP A 244 26.22 32.27 12.40
C ASP A 244 25.88 32.02 10.92
N TYR A 245 24.61 31.68 10.67
CA TYR A 245 24.05 31.45 9.32
C TYR A 245 24.14 32.68 8.41
N LYS A 246 24.36 33.88 8.97
CA LYS A 246 24.53 35.11 8.20
C LYS A 246 25.91 35.27 7.58
N ARG A 247 26.92 34.55 8.08
CA ARG A 247 28.34 34.74 7.68
C ARG A 247 28.83 33.72 6.67
N LYS A 248 28.16 32.58 6.57
CA LYS A 248 28.54 31.45 5.73
C LYS A 248 27.29 30.87 5.09
N SER A 249 27.43 30.33 3.89
CA SER A 249 26.36 29.57 3.27
C SER A 249 26.04 28.31 4.08
N MET A 250 24.84 27.74 3.88
CA MET A 250 24.45 26.49 4.55
C MET A 250 25.40 25.34 4.22
N ASP A 251 25.94 25.31 3.00
CA ASP A 251 26.86 24.28 2.53
C ASP A 251 28.20 24.38 3.25
N GLU A 252 28.73 25.60 3.39
CA GLU A 252 29.96 25.86 4.14
C GLU A 252 29.81 25.49 5.61
N LEU A 253 28.69 25.84 6.23
CA LEU A 253 28.41 25.49 7.63
C LEU A 253 28.26 23.99 7.82
N PHE A 254 27.54 23.32 6.92
CA PHE A 254 27.35 21.88 7.00
C PHE A 254 28.69 21.15 6.86
N ASN A 255 29.51 21.54 5.88
CA ASN A 255 30.83 20.96 5.67
C ASN A 255 31.77 21.21 6.85
N GLU A 256 31.72 22.38 7.47
CA GLU A 256 32.52 22.71 8.66
C GLU A 256 32.09 21.87 9.88
N VAL A 257 30.78 21.73 10.11
CA VAL A 257 30.24 20.88 11.18
C VAL A 257 30.58 19.41 10.93
N MET A 258 30.40 18.90 9.71
CA MET A 258 30.74 17.53 9.36
C MET A 258 32.23 17.25 9.51
N SER A 259 33.10 18.17 9.08
CA SER A 259 34.55 18.05 9.28
C SER A 259 34.93 17.97 10.77
N PHE A 260 34.25 18.75 11.61
CA PHE A 260 34.42 18.66 13.06
C PHE A 260 33.97 17.31 13.61
N LEU A 261 32.77 16.84 13.26
CA LEU A 261 32.25 15.56 13.72
C LEU A 261 33.16 14.39 13.29
N GLU A 262 33.60 14.38 12.04
CA GLU A 262 34.53 13.38 11.51
C GLU A 262 35.87 13.39 12.25
N SER A 263 36.41 14.58 12.57
CA SER A 263 37.63 14.70 13.38
C SER A 263 37.51 14.13 14.80
N LYS A 264 36.27 14.00 15.31
CA LYS A 264 35.98 13.52 16.67
C LYS A 264 35.58 12.05 16.70
N MET A 265 34.86 11.59 15.70
CA MET A 265 34.24 10.25 15.68
C MET A 265 34.94 9.30 14.70
N GLY A 266 35.73 9.83 13.77
CA GLY A 266 36.24 9.06 12.64
C GLY A 266 35.14 8.74 11.63
N ARG A 267 35.54 8.23 10.47
CA ARG A 267 34.66 7.81 9.37
C ARG A 267 34.58 6.29 9.31
N ILE A 268 33.39 5.75 8.99
CA ILE A 268 33.17 4.31 8.82
C ILE A 268 32.52 3.98 7.47
N ILE A 269 32.91 2.84 6.91
CA ILE A 269 32.19 2.21 5.79
C ILE A 269 31.24 1.16 6.36
N LEU A 270 29.94 1.35 6.14
CA LEU A 270 28.90 0.44 6.62
C LEU A 270 28.84 -0.81 5.75
N ASP A 271 29.39 -1.91 6.26
CA ASP A 271 29.22 -3.25 5.69
C ASP A 271 28.02 -3.96 6.34
N PRO A 272 26.91 -4.19 5.62
CA PRO A 272 25.75 -4.86 6.19
C PRO A 272 26.00 -6.32 6.60
N LYS A 273 27.10 -6.96 6.17
CA LYS A 273 27.48 -8.30 6.64
C LYS A 273 28.12 -8.28 8.02
N LYS A 274 28.68 -7.14 8.43
CA LYS A 274 29.36 -6.97 9.73
C LYS A 274 28.50 -6.22 10.74
N HIS A 275 27.63 -5.34 10.27
CA HIS A 275 26.93 -4.35 11.09
C HIS A 275 25.41 -4.58 11.13
N HIS A 276 24.97 -5.80 11.41
CA HIS A 276 23.54 -6.16 11.35
C HIS A 276 22.71 -5.60 12.53
N PHE A 277 23.37 -5.18 13.62
CA PHE A 277 22.72 -4.57 14.79
C PHE A 277 23.38 -3.24 15.18
N LEU A 278 22.60 -2.27 15.65
CA LEU A 278 23.13 -0.95 16.02
C LEU A 278 24.23 -1.00 17.05
N MET A 279 24.13 -1.91 18.02
CA MET A 279 25.13 -2.10 19.07
C MET A 279 26.50 -2.55 18.55
N THR A 280 26.57 -3.07 17.32
CA THR A 280 27.81 -3.52 16.69
C THR A 280 28.49 -2.43 15.87
N ILE A 281 27.84 -1.28 15.70
CA ILE A 281 28.34 -0.18 14.87
C ILE A 281 29.17 0.78 15.73
N PRO A 282 30.45 0.98 15.41
CA PRO A 282 31.24 2.02 16.05
C PRO A 282 30.62 3.40 15.88
N VAL A 283 30.76 4.25 16.90
CA VAL A 283 30.39 5.68 16.82
C VAL A 283 31.31 6.35 15.80
N SER A 284 30.76 6.78 14.67
CA SER A 284 31.51 7.30 13.52
C SER A 284 30.60 8.13 12.61
N THR A 285 31.19 8.91 11.71
CA THR A 285 30.49 9.58 10.61
C THR A 285 30.33 8.63 9.42
N VAL A 286 29.23 8.81 8.68
CA VAL A 286 28.85 8.04 7.50
C VAL A 286 28.71 9.01 6.33
N HIS A 287 29.37 8.72 5.21
CA HIS A 287 29.25 9.49 3.98
C HIS A 287 28.41 8.75 2.93
N TYR A 288 27.88 9.48 1.96
CA TYR A 288 27.03 8.90 0.91
C TYR A 288 27.76 7.88 0.03
N GLU A 289 29.03 8.16 -0.30
CA GLU A 289 29.85 7.22 -1.06
C GLU A 289 30.14 5.92 -0.29
N ASP A 290 30.03 5.93 1.04
CA ASP A 290 30.23 4.73 1.87
C ASP A 290 29.00 3.81 1.89
N MET A 291 27.87 4.25 1.32
CA MET A 291 26.62 3.49 1.26
C MET A 291 26.55 2.53 0.06
N GLU A 292 27.60 2.47 -0.77
CA GLU A 292 27.66 1.58 -1.94
C GLU A 292 27.47 0.10 -1.57
N LEU A 293 28.07 -0.38 -0.47
CA LEU A 293 27.90 -1.76 -0.01
C LEU A 293 26.46 -2.06 0.44
N VAL A 294 25.83 -1.09 1.09
CA VAL A 294 24.42 -1.20 1.54
C VAL A 294 23.50 -1.27 0.32
N THR A 295 23.67 -0.34 -0.63
CA THR A 295 22.86 -0.29 -1.85
C THR A 295 23.05 -1.52 -2.74
N ALA A 296 24.28 -2.02 -2.87
CA ALA A 296 24.58 -3.24 -3.61
C ALA A 296 23.94 -4.49 -2.97
N ARG A 297 23.96 -4.59 -1.63
CA ARG A 297 23.29 -5.69 -0.93
C ARG A 297 21.78 -5.64 -1.10
N ALA A 298 21.20 -4.44 -1.02
CA ALA A 298 19.78 -4.21 -1.24
C ALA A 298 19.32 -4.65 -2.65
N ASP A 299 20.19 -4.54 -3.68
CA ASP A 299 19.88 -5.05 -5.02
C ASP A 299 20.08 -6.56 -5.18
N GLY A 300 21.11 -7.12 -4.54
CA GLY A 300 21.55 -8.50 -4.79
C GLY A 300 20.79 -9.55 -3.98
N GLU A 301 20.95 -9.54 -2.65
CA GLU A 301 20.42 -10.59 -1.75
C GLU A 301 18.95 -10.33 -1.36
N GLY A 302 18.47 -9.09 -1.50
CA GLY A 302 17.12 -8.67 -1.14
C GLY A 302 16.28 -8.09 -2.29
N GLY A 303 16.72 -8.28 -3.55
CA GLY A 303 16.48 -7.43 -4.73
C GLY A 303 15.06 -6.96 -5.09
N ALA A 304 14.00 -7.47 -4.46
CA ALA A 304 12.65 -6.93 -4.60
C ALA A 304 12.26 -5.97 -3.45
N LEU A 305 12.69 -6.25 -2.21
CA LEU A 305 12.15 -5.66 -0.97
C LEU A 305 12.49 -4.18 -0.78
N HIS A 306 13.69 -3.79 -1.19
CA HIS A 306 14.19 -2.41 -1.05
C HIS A 306 14.26 -1.63 -2.35
N PHE A 307 13.83 -2.23 -3.48
CA PHE A 307 14.08 -1.65 -4.80
C PHE A 307 13.61 -0.19 -4.95
N PRO A 308 12.42 0.22 -4.50
CA PRO A 308 11.96 1.60 -4.68
C PRO A 308 12.79 2.63 -3.91
N LEU A 309 13.07 2.35 -2.62
CA LEU A 309 13.86 3.24 -1.78
C LEU A 309 15.32 3.30 -2.28
N ASN A 310 15.90 2.16 -2.63
CA ASN A 310 17.28 2.09 -3.13
C ASN A 310 17.44 2.84 -4.46
N LYS A 311 16.46 2.73 -5.37
CA LYS A 311 16.46 3.48 -6.64
C LYS A 311 16.49 4.99 -6.40
N GLN A 312 15.68 5.50 -5.46
CA GLN A 312 15.65 6.92 -5.13
C GLN A 312 16.92 7.36 -4.39
N PHE A 313 17.44 6.55 -3.47
CA PHE A 313 18.67 6.85 -2.76
C PHE A 313 19.88 6.93 -3.71
N LYS A 314 20.01 6.00 -4.64
CA LYS A 314 21.05 6.05 -5.69
C LYS A 314 20.98 7.31 -6.55
N LYS A 315 19.76 7.80 -6.83
CA LYS A 315 19.56 9.07 -7.53
C LYS A 315 20.11 10.24 -6.71
N VAL A 316 19.87 10.28 -5.40
CA VAL A 316 20.45 11.28 -4.49
C VAL A 316 21.98 11.18 -4.47
N VAL A 317 22.55 9.97 -4.33
CA VAL A 317 24.00 9.77 -4.35
C VAL A 317 24.62 10.26 -5.65
N ALA A 318 24.01 9.93 -6.81
CA ALA A 318 24.48 10.39 -8.11
C ALA A 318 24.42 11.92 -8.24
N ARG A 319 23.37 12.56 -7.71
CA ARG A 319 23.26 14.02 -7.66
C ARG A 319 24.35 14.65 -6.82
N ILE A 320 24.56 14.16 -5.60
CA ILE A 320 25.58 14.71 -4.68
C ILE A 320 26.98 14.54 -5.26
N LYS A 321 27.28 13.41 -5.94
CA LYS A 321 28.57 13.22 -6.62
C LYS A 321 28.81 14.25 -7.73
N ASN A 322 27.77 14.65 -8.45
CA ASN A 322 27.87 15.63 -9.54
C ASN A 322 27.76 17.09 -9.06
N GLU A 323 27.09 17.31 -7.93
CA GLU A 323 26.77 18.62 -7.36
C GLU A 323 26.95 18.54 -5.83
N PRO A 324 28.15 18.73 -5.26
CA PRO A 324 28.40 18.50 -3.82
C PRO A 324 27.51 19.34 -2.88
N GLY A 325 27.10 20.54 -3.28
CA GLY A 325 26.14 21.37 -2.53
C GLY A 325 24.69 20.84 -2.56
N TYR A 326 24.40 19.79 -3.34
CA TYR A 326 23.06 19.23 -3.44
C TYR A 326 22.63 18.53 -2.14
N GLN A 327 23.57 18.07 -1.32
CA GLN A 327 23.27 17.39 -0.05
C GLN A 327 22.48 18.27 0.93
N THR A 328 22.71 19.58 0.91
CA THR A 328 22.07 20.58 1.78
C THR A 328 20.83 21.20 1.13
N ARG A 329 20.43 20.75 -0.07
CA ARG A 329 19.27 21.28 -0.79
C ARG A 329 17.99 21.25 0.04
N ILE A 330 17.81 20.19 0.84
CA ILE A 330 16.64 20.05 1.73
C ILE A 330 16.63 21.11 2.84
N LEU A 331 17.80 21.65 3.22
CA LEU A 331 17.95 22.68 4.27
C LEU A 331 17.52 24.07 3.80
N GLN A 332 17.48 24.30 2.49
CA GLN A 332 17.14 25.57 1.86
C GLN A 332 15.68 25.61 1.38
N ALA A 333 14.82 24.81 2.01
CA ALA A 333 13.45 24.62 1.55
C ALA A 333 12.65 25.93 1.53
N ASN A 334 12.07 26.18 0.37
CA ASN A 334 10.99 27.12 0.12
C ASN A 334 9.99 26.42 -0.82
N LYS A 335 8.89 27.07 -1.15
CA LYS A 335 7.85 26.49 -2.02
C LYS A 335 8.38 25.99 -3.37
N ALA A 336 9.30 26.72 -4.01
CA ALA A 336 9.87 26.32 -5.30
C ALA A 336 10.78 25.09 -5.15
N THR A 337 11.69 25.10 -4.17
CA THR A 337 12.56 23.94 -3.88
C THR A 337 11.75 22.71 -3.47
N PHE A 338 10.65 22.87 -2.71
CA PHE A 338 9.73 21.78 -2.41
C PHE A 338 9.10 21.18 -3.67
N GLN A 339 8.59 22.02 -4.58
CA GLN A 339 8.00 21.54 -5.84
C GLN A 339 9.02 20.81 -6.72
N GLU A 340 10.25 21.33 -6.79
CA GLU A 340 11.35 20.68 -7.49
C GLU A 340 11.67 19.31 -6.89
N LEU A 341 11.85 19.23 -5.56
CA LEU A 341 12.14 17.99 -4.86
C LEU A 341 10.98 17.00 -4.98
N LEU A 342 9.73 17.45 -4.87
CA LEU A 342 8.55 16.60 -5.03
C LEU A 342 8.46 16.01 -6.43
N LYS A 343 8.78 16.80 -7.47
CA LYS A 343 8.87 16.31 -8.84
C LYS A 343 10.01 15.31 -9.02
N GLU A 344 11.17 15.57 -8.41
CA GLU A 344 12.35 14.75 -8.60
C GLU A 344 12.32 13.44 -7.80
N TYR A 345 11.81 13.47 -6.57
CA TYR A 345 11.80 12.34 -5.63
C TYR A 345 10.40 11.97 -5.18
N TYR A 346 9.41 12.09 -6.07
CA TYR A 346 8.03 11.74 -5.75
C TYR A 346 7.98 10.38 -5.02
N PRO A 347 7.28 10.28 -3.87
CA PRO A 347 7.21 9.04 -3.10
C PRO A 347 6.79 7.88 -3.99
N PHE A 348 7.48 6.75 -3.89
CA PHE A 348 7.14 5.62 -4.74
C PHE A 348 5.73 5.07 -4.44
N ALA A 349 5.25 5.25 -3.21
CA ALA A 349 3.88 4.91 -2.80
C ALA A 349 3.35 5.87 -1.73
N ILE A 350 2.08 6.25 -1.86
CA ILE A 350 1.29 6.94 -0.84
C ILE A 350 0.04 6.10 -0.60
N HIS A 351 -0.17 5.69 0.65
CA HIS A 351 -1.28 4.84 1.06
C HIS A 351 -2.34 5.67 1.81
N TYR A 352 -3.47 5.85 1.16
CA TYR A 352 -4.63 6.56 1.70
C TYR A 352 -5.56 5.59 2.41
N HIS A 353 -5.78 5.80 3.69
CA HIS A 353 -6.72 5.06 4.52
C HIS A 353 -7.92 5.95 4.81
N TYR A 354 -9.05 5.61 4.20
CA TYR A 354 -10.29 6.33 4.43
C TYR A 354 -11.05 5.71 5.60
N LYS A 355 -11.06 6.40 6.74
CA LYS A 355 -11.69 5.89 7.97
C LYS A 355 -13.21 5.76 7.84
N ASP A 356 -13.84 6.63 7.05
CA ASP A 356 -15.29 6.60 6.78
C ASP A 356 -15.75 5.37 5.96
N PHE A 357 -14.79 4.60 5.43
CA PHE A 357 -15.03 3.35 4.69
C PHE A 357 -14.46 2.12 5.41
N ASP A 358 -14.30 2.19 6.73
CA ASP A 358 -13.82 1.09 7.58
C ASP A 358 -12.50 0.47 7.11
N GLY A 359 -11.60 1.28 6.52
CA GLY A 359 -10.31 0.82 6.00
C GLY A 359 -10.36 -0.09 4.77
N ARG A 360 -11.55 -0.52 4.32
CA ARG A 360 -11.75 -1.43 3.17
C ARG A 360 -11.31 -0.82 1.85
N ASN A 361 -11.50 0.50 1.72
CA ASN A 361 -11.29 1.23 0.48
C ASN A 361 -9.97 2.00 0.49
N GLY A 362 -8.96 1.46 1.18
CA GLY A 362 -7.61 2.01 1.13
C GLY A 362 -7.10 2.06 -0.31
N SER A 363 -6.48 3.17 -0.70
CA SER A 363 -5.89 3.32 -2.03
C SER A 363 -4.40 3.53 -1.92
N ILE A 364 -3.65 2.91 -2.81
CA ILE A 364 -2.21 3.14 -2.92
C ILE A 364 -1.97 3.83 -4.26
N VAL A 365 -1.49 5.07 -4.16
CA VAL A 365 -1.03 5.85 -5.31
C VAL A 365 0.45 5.57 -5.47
N MET A 366 0.83 5.01 -6.61
CA MET A 366 2.21 4.72 -6.95
C MET A 366 2.81 5.88 -7.76
N GLY A 367 4.09 6.18 -7.54
CA GLY A 367 4.85 7.06 -8.42
C GLY A 367 4.90 6.50 -9.84
N GLU A 368 4.92 7.37 -10.86
CA GLU A 368 4.81 6.99 -12.27
C GLU A 368 5.86 5.95 -12.69
N ASP A 369 7.11 6.15 -12.25
CA ASP A 369 8.24 5.23 -12.47
C ASP A 369 8.02 3.79 -11.98
N TYR A 370 7.06 3.58 -11.07
CA TYR A 370 6.80 2.29 -10.44
C TYR A 370 5.45 1.68 -10.86
N ARG A 371 4.59 2.43 -11.54
CA ARG A 371 3.21 2.00 -11.82
C ARG A 371 3.16 0.72 -12.66
N ASP A 372 3.96 0.67 -13.72
CA ASP A 372 3.97 -0.41 -14.71
C ASP A 372 5.24 -1.28 -14.63
N SER A 373 6.08 -0.98 -13.63
CA SER A 373 7.30 -1.74 -13.40
C SER A 373 6.97 -3.14 -12.85
N ILE A 374 7.76 -4.13 -13.28
CA ILE A 374 7.71 -5.50 -12.76
C ILE A 374 8.87 -5.68 -11.78
N THR A 375 8.57 -6.24 -10.61
CA THR A 375 9.58 -6.61 -9.61
C THR A 375 10.41 -7.81 -10.09
N PRO A 376 11.60 -8.06 -9.51
CA PRO A 376 12.35 -9.29 -9.79
C PRO A 376 11.57 -10.59 -9.51
N LEU A 377 10.48 -10.52 -8.74
CA LEU A 377 9.57 -11.65 -8.45
C LEU A 377 8.47 -11.83 -9.50
N GLY A 378 8.50 -11.07 -10.61
CA GLY A 378 7.47 -11.14 -11.66
C GLY A 378 6.14 -10.50 -11.29
N LEU A 379 6.03 -9.87 -10.11
CA LEU A 379 4.84 -9.15 -9.65
C LEU A 379 4.88 -7.69 -10.11
N THR A 380 3.72 -7.10 -10.37
CA THR A 380 3.63 -5.64 -10.53
C THR A 380 3.97 -4.94 -9.21
N TYR A 381 4.69 -3.82 -9.25
CA TYR A 381 5.03 -3.07 -8.02
C TYR A 381 3.81 -2.69 -7.15
N PRO A 382 2.67 -2.24 -7.69
CA PRO A 382 1.49 -1.94 -6.88
C PRO A 382 1.00 -3.16 -6.06
N PHE A 383 1.04 -4.35 -6.66
CA PHE A 383 0.69 -5.58 -5.95
C PHE A 383 1.75 -5.95 -4.93
N TYR A 384 3.02 -5.86 -5.32
CA TYR A 384 4.15 -6.16 -4.46
C TYR A 384 4.18 -5.31 -3.19
N VAL A 385 4.03 -3.98 -3.30
CA VAL A 385 4.00 -3.06 -2.16
C VAL A 385 2.84 -3.37 -1.21
N LYS A 386 1.67 -3.75 -1.73
CA LYS A 386 0.53 -4.18 -0.90
C LYS A 386 0.89 -5.40 -0.06
N GLU A 387 1.54 -6.39 -0.65
CA GLU A 387 1.99 -7.58 0.07
C GLU A 387 3.09 -7.24 1.09
N LEU A 388 4.02 -6.34 0.78
CA LEU A 388 5.03 -5.90 1.74
C LEU A 388 4.44 -5.21 2.96
N ILE A 389 3.46 -4.32 2.76
CA ILE A 389 2.75 -3.69 3.88
C ILE A 389 2.11 -4.79 4.74
N LYS A 390 1.40 -5.75 4.15
CA LYS A 390 0.77 -6.86 4.89
C LYS A 390 1.78 -7.68 5.70
N ILE A 391 2.90 -8.05 5.07
CA ILE A 391 4.00 -8.79 5.69
C ILE A 391 4.51 -7.99 6.90
N LYS A 392 4.91 -6.73 6.67
CA LYS A 392 5.46 -5.86 7.70
C LYS A 392 4.51 -5.69 8.88
N GLU A 393 3.25 -5.31 8.61
CA GLU A 393 2.27 -5.05 9.66
C GLU A 393 1.94 -6.29 10.49
N THR A 394 1.85 -7.46 9.84
CA THR A 394 1.59 -8.74 10.51
C THR A 394 2.77 -9.16 11.38
N GLN A 395 4.00 -9.00 10.87
CA GLN A 395 5.22 -9.31 11.63
C GLN A 395 5.38 -8.38 12.84
N LEU A 396 5.15 -7.08 12.69
CA LEU A 396 5.21 -6.14 13.81
C LEU A 396 4.13 -6.44 14.86
N ALA A 397 2.92 -6.81 14.44
CA ALA A 397 1.88 -7.25 15.37
C ALA A 397 2.24 -8.56 16.10
N LEU A 398 2.99 -9.44 15.45
CA LEU A 398 3.38 -10.73 15.99
C LEU A 398 4.59 -10.66 16.93
N PHE A 399 5.63 -9.92 16.55
CA PHE A 399 6.90 -9.89 17.27
C PHE A 399 7.02 -8.74 18.26
N SER A 400 6.17 -7.71 18.16
CA SER A 400 6.26 -6.50 18.97
C SER A 400 4.93 -6.13 19.63
N ARG A 401 5.00 -5.28 20.66
CA ARG A 401 3.82 -4.66 21.28
C ARG A 401 3.46 -3.29 20.67
N ILE A 402 4.14 -2.85 19.62
CA ILE A 402 3.94 -1.51 19.02
C ILE A 402 2.50 -1.34 18.59
N HIS A 403 1.92 -2.39 18.01
CA HIS A 403 0.54 -2.35 17.55
C HIS A 403 -0.48 -2.45 18.68
N SER A 404 -0.08 -2.69 19.93
CA SER A 404 -1.04 -2.80 21.04
C SER A 404 -1.86 -1.52 21.24
N SER A 405 -1.27 -0.34 21.01
CA SER A 405 -1.91 0.98 21.15
C SER A 405 -2.63 1.46 19.88
N ILE A 406 -2.46 0.78 18.74
CA ILE A 406 -3.08 1.15 17.47
C ILE A 406 -4.49 0.56 17.38
N ASP A 407 -5.45 1.37 16.93
CA ASP A 407 -6.83 0.93 16.66
C ASP A 407 -6.87 -0.13 15.54
N ASN A 408 -7.79 -1.08 15.64
CA ASN A 408 -8.04 -2.03 14.55
C ASN A 408 -8.60 -1.29 13.32
N ASN A 409 -7.98 -1.50 12.16
CA ASN A 409 -8.49 -1.06 10.87
C ASN A 409 -9.75 -1.86 10.46
N CYS A 410 -9.80 -3.14 10.85
CA CYS A 410 -10.93 -4.03 10.60
C CYS A 410 -12.16 -3.67 11.46
N HIS A 411 -13.36 -3.75 10.89
CA HIS A 411 -14.62 -3.50 11.59
C HIS A 411 -15.31 -4.77 12.11
N HIS A 412 -14.86 -5.97 11.72
CA HIS A 412 -15.46 -7.26 12.10
C HIS A 412 -15.10 -7.67 13.53
N ARG A 413 -15.73 -7.04 14.53
CA ARG A 413 -15.44 -7.27 15.96
C ARG A 413 -15.75 -8.70 16.42
N ASP A 414 -16.67 -9.38 15.75
CA ASP A 414 -17.08 -10.75 16.06
C ASP A 414 -16.15 -11.80 15.43
N CYS A 415 -15.20 -11.40 14.60
CA CYS A 415 -14.20 -12.30 14.03
C CYS A 415 -13.29 -12.84 15.14
N SER A 416 -13.13 -14.17 15.19
CA SER A 416 -12.31 -14.84 16.20
C SER A 416 -10.83 -14.38 16.20
N TYR A 417 -10.30 -14.00 15.04
CA TYR A 417 -8.95 -13.45 14.88
C TYR A 417 -8.82 -12.01 15.38
N TYR A 418 -9.91 -11.25 15.46
CA TYR A 418 -9.91 -9.84 15.86
C TYR A 418 -9.27 -9.63 17.23
N SER A 419 -9.59 -10.52 18.17
CA SER A 419 -9.10 -10.47 19.56
C SER A 419 -7.60 -10.74 19.71
N LEU A 420 -6.97 -11.37 18.72
CA LEU A 420 -5.53 -11.64 18.74
C LEU A 420 -4.70 -10.41 18.37
N GLY A 421 -5.28 -9.42 17.70
CA GLY A 421 -4.60 -8.20 17.28
C GLY A 421 -3.56 -8.38 16.17
N LEU A 422 -3.36 -9.59 15.64
CA LEU A 422 -2.38 -9.88 14.58
C LEU A 422 -2.76 -9.23 13.23
N CYS A 423 -4.05 -9.03 12.97
CA CYS A 423 -4.58 -8.40 11.75
C CYS A 423 -4.95 -6.92 11.94
N LYS A 424 -4.41 -6.23 12.96
CA LYS A 424 -4.77 -4.85 13.33
C LYS A 424 -4.77 -3.87 12.17
N LEU A 425 -3.71 -3.90 11.37
CA LEU A 425 -3.52 -3.03 10.20
C LEU A 425 -3.71 -3.78 8.87
N TRP A 426 -4.42 -4.90 8.90
CA TRP A 426 -4.81 -5.61 7.68
C TRP A 426 -5.68 -4.69 6.79
N ASN A 427 -5.28 -4.52 5.54
CA ASN A 427 -5.89 -3.58 4.59
C ASN A 427 -6.69 -4.26 3.47
N SER A 428 -6.81 -5.58 3.49
CA SER A 428 -7.66 -6.35 2.55
C SER A 428 -8.90 -6.87 3.28
N ILE A 429 -9.65 -5.94 3.88
CA ILE A 429 -10.81 -6.24 4.72
C ILE A 429 -12.01 -6.53 3.80
N PRO A 430 -12.59 -7.74 3.82
CA PRO A 430 -13.76 -8.07 3.02
C PRO A 430 -15.05 -7.45 3.58
N LEU A 431 -16.19 -7.73 2.94
CA LEU A 431 -17.51 -7.43 3.51
C LEU A 431 -17.86 -8.39 4.65
N ASP A 432 -17.64 -9.69 4.46
CA ASP A 432 -17.80 -10.74 5.47
C ASP A 432 -16.42 -11.27 5.88
N PHE A 433 -16.16 -11.40 7.19
CA PHE A 433 -14.90 -11.93 7.69
C PHE A 433 -14.66 -13.40 7.27
N ASN A 434 -15.71 -14.15 6.90
CA ASN A 434 -15.58 -15.50 6.35
C ASN A 434 -14.84 -15.54 5.00
N ASP A 435 -14.85 -14.43 4.26
CA ASP A 435 -14.09 -14.26 3.01
C ASP A 435 -12.68 -13.71 3.26
N CYS A 436 -12.31 -13.44 4.51
CA CYS A 436 -11.02 -12.85 4.83
C CYS A 436 -9.90 -13.81 4.44
N GLY A 437 -8.93 -13.32 3.68
CA GLY A 437 -7.73 -14.06 3.31
C GLY A 437 -6.61 -14.02 4.35
N PHE A 438 -6.77 -13.28 5.46
CA PHE A 438 -5.72 -13.13 6.47
C PHE A 438 -5.23 -14.47 7.04
N PRO A 439 -6.10 -15.43 7.44
CA PRO A 439 -5.62 -16.70 8.00
C PRO A 439 -4.76 -17.49 7.02
N GLN A 440 -5.14 -17.52 5.75
CA GLN A 440 -4.41 -18.23 4.70
C GLN A 440 -3.10 -17.52 4.34
N PHE A 441 -3.13 -16.19 4.23
CA PHE A 441 -1.93 -15.38 4.07
C PHE A 441 -0.92 -15.64 5.19
N PHE A 442 -1.38 -15.63 6.44
CA PHE A 442 -0.54 -15.89 7.60
C PHE A 442 0.07 -17.30 7.54
N ALA A 443 -0.76 -18.31 7.25
CA ALA A 443 -0.34 -19.70 7.14
C ALA A 443 0.73 -19.90 6.06
N TYR A 444 0.50 -19.36 4.88
CA TYR A 444 1.45 -19.35 3.77
C TYR A 444 2.76 -18.64 4.12
N LEU A 445 2.68 -17.45 4.72
CA LEU A 445 3.86 -16.62 4.97
C LEU A 445 4.78 -17.24 6.02
N PHE A 446 4.21 -17.74 7.12
CA PHE A 446 4.98 -18.21 8.27
C PHE A 446 5.08 -19.73 8.38
N TYR A 447 4.47 -20.50 7.49
CA TYR A 447 4.38 -21.97 7.59
C TYR A 447 3.85 -22.38 8.97
N ARG A 448 2.85 -21.62 9.43
CA ARG A 448 2.25 -21.73 10.76
C ARG A 448 0.78 -21.34 10.70
N LYS A 449 -0.12 -22.18 11.20
CA LYS A 449 -1.54 -21.80 11.38
C LYS A 449 -1.81 -21.32 12.79
N ILE A 450 -2.74 -20.37 12.92
CA ILE A 450 -3.19 -19.86 14.22
C ILE A 450 -4.23 -20.82 14.79
N ASN A 451 -3.95 -21.38 15.96
CA ASN A 451 -4.94 -22.07 16.78
C ASN A 451 -5.60 -21.08 17.75
N LEU A 452 -6.87 -20.79 17.48
CA LEU A 452 -7.65 -19.82 18.25
C LEU A 452 -8.00 -20.31 19.67
N ALA A 453 -8.17 -21.62 19.85
CA ALA A 453 -8.63 -22.19 21.11
C ALA A 453 -7.60 -22.02 22.24
N ASN A 454 -6.32 -22.19 21.91
CA ASN A 454 -5.21 -22.09 22.85
C ASN A 454 -4.28 -20.89 22.58
N LYS A 455 -4.59 -20.08 21.56
CA LYS A 455 -3.79 -18.92 21.11
C LYS A 455 -2.33 -19.30 20.80
N THR A 456 -2.13 -20.41 20.10
CA THR A 456 -0.81 -20.87 19.65
C THR A 456 -0.65 -20.82 18.13
N LEU A 457 0.59 -20.78 17.64
CA LEU A 457 0.95 -21.01 16.25
C LEU A 457 1.40 -22.47 16.10
N ILE A 458 0.79 -23.21 15.18
CA ILE A 458 1.08 -24.63 14.93
C ILE A 458 1.79 -24.77 13.58
N LYS A 459 2.89 -25.51 13.56
CA LYS A 459 3.63 -25.86 12.33
C LYS A 459 2.73 -26.58 11.33
N ILE A 460 2.84 -26.19 10.07
CA ILE A 460 2.16 -26.84 8.95
C ILE A 460 3.19 -27.34 7.95
N SER A 461 2.79 -28.32 7.12
CA SER A 461 3.66 -28.82 6.06
C SER A 461 3.78 -27.79 4.93
N LYS A 462 4.75 -28.01 4.03
CA LYS A 462 4.88 -27.18 2.84
C LYS A 462 3.64 -27.29 1.95
N GLU A 463 3.09 -28.49 1.80
CA GLU A 463 1.88 -28.75 1.00
C GLU A 463 0.67 -28.01 1.58
N GLU A 464 0.51 -27.97 2.91
CA GLU A 464 -0.54 -27.19 3.56
C GLU A 464 -0.30 -25.67 3.36
N ALA A 465 0.95 -25.20 3.42
CA ALA A 465 1.27 -23.80 3.14
C ALA A 465 1.00 -23.40 1.68
N ASP A 466 1.32 -24.26 0.72
CA ASP A 466 1.05 -24.06 -0.71
C ASP A 466 -0.47 -24.06 -0.98
N ALA A 467 -1.23 -24.96 -0.35
CA ALA A 467 -2.70 -24.94 -0.42
C ALA A 467 -3.30 -23.66 0.20
N ASN A 468 -2.72 -23.15 1.29
CA ASN A 468 -3.13 -21.85 1.86
C ASN A 468 -2.78 -20.69 0.91
N TYR A 469 -1.66 -20.75 0.19
CA TYR A 469 -1.34 -19.74 -0.83
C TYR A 469 -2.37 -19.71 -1.96
N GLU A 470 -2.77 -20.89 -2.45
CA GLU A 470 -3.82 -21.01 -3.48
C GLU A 470 -5.17 -20.48 -2.98
N GLU A 471 -5.58 -20.87 -1.77
CA GLU A 471 -6.82 -20.40 -1.15
C GLU A 471 -6.78 -18.90 -0.85
N TYR A 472 -5.64 -18.36 -0.41
CA TYR A 472 -5.44 -16.91 -0.28
C TYR A 472 -5.60 -16.22 -1.63
N GLY A 473 -5.00 -16.76 -2.68
CA GLY A 473 -5.19 -16.31 -4.06
C GLY A 473 -6.67 -16.33 -4.48
N ARG A 474 -7.39 -17.41 -4.15
CA ARG A 474 -8.83 -17.57 -4.43
C ARG A 474 -9.70 -16.60 -3.64
N ARG A 475 -9.39 -16.33 -2.38
CA ARG A 475 -10.14 -15.38 -1.53
C ARG A 475 -9.85 -13.95 -1.93
N THR A 476 -8.59 -13.64 -2.21
CA THR A 476 -8.21 -12.33 -2.74
C THR A 476 -8.77 -12.11 -4.13
N SER A 477 -8.87 -13.14 -4.98
CA SER A 477 -9.54 -13.07 -6.28
C SER A 477 -11.07 -13.03 -6.16
N LYS A 478 -11.70 -13.68 -5.18
CA LYS A 478 -13.12 -13.46 -4.87
C LYS A 478 -13.40 -12.06 -4.35
N SER A 479 -12.45 -11.48 -3.59
CA SER A 479 -12.49 -10.08 -3.17
C SER A 479 -12.07 -9.10 -4.27
N ARG A 480 -11.35 -9.56 -5.30
CA ARG A 480 -11.32 -8.92 -6.62
C ARG A 480 -12.68 -9.24 -7.23
N SER A 481 -13.68 -8.56 -6.69
CA SER A 481 -14.90 -8.18 -7.39
C SER A 481 -14.85 -8.64 -8.83
N PHE A 482 -15.62 -9.69 -9.12
CA PHE A 482 -16.06 -9.98 -10.49
C PHE A 482 -16.12 -8.65 -11.23
N GLU A 483 -15.43 -8.50 -12.35
CA GLU A 483 -15.48 -7.24 -13.07
C GLU A 483 -16.85 -7.20 -13.74
N TYR A 484 -17.92 -6.83 -13.02
CA TYR A 484 -19.28 -6.90 -13.54
C TYR A 484 -20.01 -5.57 -13.45
N LYS A 485 -20.63 -5.10 -14.53
CA LYS A 485 -21.46 -3.89 -14.52
C LYS A 485 -22.91 -4.24 -14.22
N LEU A 486 -23.55 -3.57 -13.25
CA LEU A 486 -25.00 -3.65 -13.10
C LEU A 486 -25.67 -2.97 -14.30
N LEU A 487 -26.57 -3.70 -14.96
CA LEU A 487 -27.46 -3.19 -16.00
C LEU A 487 -28.86 -2.99 -15.39
N ASN A 488 -29.68 -2.14 -15.99
CA ASN A 488 -31.08 -2.01 -15.60
C ASN A 488 -31.98 -2.58 -16.71
N PRO A 489 -32.48 -3.83 -16.60
CA PRO A 489 -32.13 -4.86 -15.63
C PRO A 489 -30.88 -5.67 -16.07
N GLY A 490 -30.07 -6.16 -15.12
CA GLY A 490 -29.03 -7.14 -15.41
C GLY A 490 -27.67 -6.95 -14.72
N TYR A 491 -26.72 -7.76 -15.15
CA TYR A 491 -25.33 -7.87 -14.70
C TYR A 491 -24.48 -8.18 -15.95
N LEU A 492 -23.40 -7.47 -16.20
CA LEU A 492 -22.46 -7.73 -17.30
C LEU A 492 -21.12 -8.13 -16.71
N LEU A 493 -20.84 -9.43 -16.59
CA LEU A 493 -19.55 -9.95 -16.12
C LEU A 493 -18.50 -9.90 -17.23
N THR A 494 -17.53 -9.02 -17.09
CA THR A 494 -16.32 -8.95 -17.91
C THR A 494 -15.33 -10.05 -17.53
N ILE A 495 -14.80 -10.72 -18.55
CA ILE A 495 -13.85 -11.82 -18.47
C ILE A 495 -12.62 -11.45 -19.32
N ASP A 496 -11.47 -11.27 -18.67
CA ASP A 496 -10.22 -10.96 -19.38
C ASP A 496 -9.68 -12.20 -20.15
N ALA A 497 -8.96 -11.96 -21.24
CA ALA A 497 -8.34 -13.03 -22.02
C ALA A 497 -7.20 -13.75 -21.27
N GLN A 498 -6.55 -13.07 -20.34
CA GLN A 498 -5.57 -13.66 -19.43
C GLN A 498 -6.26 -14.55 -18.40
N ASP A 499 -7.43 -14.12 -17.91
CA ASP A 499 -8.20 -14.88 -16.93
C ASP A 499 -8.58 -16.24 -17.51
N ILE A 500 -9.15 -16.31 -18.72
CA ILE A 500 -9.57 -17.58 -19.35
C ILE A 500 -8.46 -18.63 -19.46
N LYS A 501 -7.21 -18.20 -19.59
CA LYS A 501 -6.07 -19.12 -19.74
C LYS A 501 -5.63 -19.74 -18.41
N ASP A 502 -6.00 -19.16 -17.27
CA ASP A 502 -5.73 -19.72 -15.95
C ASP A 502 -6.80 -20.79 -15.62
N GLU A 503 -6.38 -21.99 -15.25
CA GLU A 503 -7.32 -23.05 -14.84
C GLU A 503 -8.22 -22.63 -13.68
N ARG A 504 -7.77 -21.70 -12.84
CA ARG A 504 -8.52 -21.20 -11.68
C ARG A 504 -9.75 -20.37 -12.05
N THR A 505 -9.81 -19.82 -13.26
CA THR A 505 -10.94 -18.99 -13.69
C THR A 505 -12.05 -19.81 -14.33
N LYS A 506 -11.83 -21.12 -14.56
CA LYS A 506 -12.87 -22.06 -15.02
C LYS A 506 -14.08 -22.08 -14.07
N THR A 507 -13.92 -21.73 -12.80
CA THR A 507 -15.01 -21.62 -11.81
C THR A 507 -15.55 -20.21 -11.67
N MET A 508 -14.99 -19.19 -12.34
CA MET A 508 -15.31 -17.78 -12.13
C MET A 508 -16.80 -17.49 -12.38
N PHE A 509 -17.37 -18.00 -13.47
CA PHE A 509 -18.78 -17.76 -13.76
C PHE A 509 -19.73 -18.49 -12.77
N PRO A 510 -19.52 -19.79 -12.45
CA PRO A 510 -20.22 -20.45 -11.35
C PRO A 510 -20.11 -19.72 -10.00
N ASP A 511 -18.91 -19.27 -9.64
CA ASP A 511 -18.64 -18.50 -8.42
C ASP A 511 -19.41 -17.16 -8.44
N PHE A 512 -19.52 -16.51 -9.59
CA PHE A 512 -20.29 -15.27 -9.76
C PHE A 512 -21.79 -15.50 -9.54
N ILE A 513 -22.33 -16.58 -10.11
CA ILE A 513 -23.73 -16.96 -9.88
C ILE A 513 -23.99 -17.23 -8.40
N ALA A 514 -23.11 -17.99 -7.74
CA ALA A 514 -23.21 -18.25 -6.31
C ALA A 514 -23.17 -16.96 -5.49
N TYR A 515 -22.25 -16.05 -5.84
CA TYR A 515 -22.15 -14.73 -5.24
C TYR A 515 -23.45 -13.92 -5.39
N LEU A 516 -24.05 -13.85 -6.58
CA LEU A 516 -25.28 -13.07 -6.75
C LEU A 516 -26.48 -13.68 -6.00
N LYS A 517 -26.58 -15.02 -5.95
CA LYS A 517 -27.62 -15.71 -5.16
C LYS A 517 -27.50 -15.40 -3.68
N ASP A 518 -26.30 -15.48 -3.13
CA ASP A 518 -26.06 -15.23 -1.71
C ASP A 518 -26.22 -13.75 -1.36
N ARG A 519 -25.60 -12.88 -2.15
CA ARG A 519 -25.50 -11.44 -1.85
C ARG A 519 -26.79 -10.68 -2.11
N TYR A 520 -27.46 -10.96 -3.22
CA TYR A 520 -28.65 -10.21 -3.66
C TYR A 520 -29.95 -11.01 -3.49
N ARG A 521 -29.88 -12.22 -2.91
CA ARG A 521 -31.02 -13.15 -2.75
C ARG A 521 -31.74 -13.43 -4.06
N GLU A 522 -31.00 -13.37 -5.16
CA GLU A 522 -31.52 -13.59 -6.49
C GLU A 522 -31.84 -15.07 -6.67
N THR A 523 -32.93 -15.35 -7.38
CA THR A 523 -33.29 -16.73 -7.72
C THR A 523 -32.44 -17.17 -8.91
N SER A 524 -32.24 -18.49 -9.08
CA SER A 524 -31.67 -19.03 -10.31
C SER A 524 -32.34 -18.42 -11.56
N GLN A 525 -33.67 -18.33 -11.55
CA GLN A 525 -34.46 -17.84 -12.67
C GLN A 525 -34.25 -16.34 -12.97
N SER A 526 -34.08 -15.48 -11.95
CA SER A 526 -33.85 -14.05 -12.13
C SER A 526 -32.43 -13.73 -12.58
N LEU A 527 -31.43 -14.50 -12.13
CA LEU A 527 -30.03 -14.29 -12.52
C LEU A 527 -29.76 -14.64 -13.99
N PHE A 528 -30.34 -15.74 -14.47
CA PHE A 528 -29.97 -16.27 -15.79
C PHE A 528 -30.59 -15.54 -16.97
N SER A 529 -31.59 -14.68 -16.74
CA SER A 529 -32.07 -13.73 -17.76
C SER A 529 -31.37 -12.37 -17.69
N SER A 530 -30.53 -12.20 -16.67
CA SER A 530 -29.99 -10.91 -16.26
C SER A 530 -28.48 -10.83 -16.44
N ILE A 531 -27.76 -11.96 -16.54
CA ILE A 531 -26.29 -11.94 -16.69
C ILE A 531 -25.88 -11.93 -18.17
N SER A 532 -24.91 -11.10 -18.52
CA SER A 532 -24.18 -11.05 -19.78
C SER A 532 -22.70 -11.29 -19.50
N LEU A 533 -21.98 -11.98 -20.38
CA LEU A 533 -20.54 -12.23 -20.27
C LEU A 533 -19.80 -11.42 -21.34
N ASP A 534 -18.91 -10.51 -20.95
CA ASP A 534 -18.11 -9.70 -21.86
C ASP A 534 -16.67 -10.22 -21.93
N PHE A 535 -16.26 -10.77 -23.08
CA PHE A 535 -14.90 -11.30 -23.28
C PHE A 535 -13.95 -10.23 -23.79
N TYR A 536 -13.87 -9.11 -23.06
CA TYR A 536 -13.19 -7.87 -23.45
C TYR A 536 -11.74 -8.07 -23.95
N GLY A 537 -11.01 -9.03 -23.36
CA GLY A 537 -9.62 -9.33 -23.76
C GLY A 537 -9.45 -9.89 -25.19
N TYR A 538 -10.55 -10.24 -25.87
CA TYR A 538 -10.55 -10.73 -27.26
C TYR A 538 -11.10 -9.72 -28.27
N ASN A 539 -11.31 -8.46 -27.88
CA ASN A 539 -11.84 -7.42 -28.77
C ASN A 539 -11.02 -7.19 -30.06
N HIS A 540 -9.75 -7.59 -30.08
CA HIS A 540 -8.86 -7.50 -31.24
C HIS A 540 -8.76 -8.81 -32.04
N ASP A 541 -9.37 -9.90 -31.58
CA ASP A 541 -9.39 -11.18 -32.30
C ASP A 541 -10.40 -11.09 -33.46
N ALA A 542 -9.95 -11.39 -34.68
CA ALA A 542 -10.82 -11.30 -35.86
C ALA A 542 -11.84 -12.45 -35.95
N ARG A 543 -11.68 -13.51 -35.15
CA ARG A 543 -12.54 -14.69 -35.17
C ARG A 543 -13.85 -14.43 -34.42
N PRO A 544 -14.96 -15.10 -34.80
CA PRO A 544 -16.15 -15.17 -33.97
C PRO A 544 -15.81 -15.73 -32.57
N ILE A 545 -16.51 -15.25 -31.53
CA ILE A 545 -16.21 -15.60 -30.13
C ILE A 545 -16.16 -17.12 -29.86
N PHE A 546 -17.09 -17.90 -30.41
CA PHE A 546 -17.10 -19.37 -30.27
C PHE A 546 -16.06 -20.10 -31.15
N SER A 547 -15.34 -19.37 -31.99
CA SER A 547 -14.19 -19.88 -32.74
C SER A 547 -12.85 -19.59 -32.03
N ILE A 548 -12.89 -18.91 -30.88
CA ILE A 548 -11.73 -18.67 -30.03
C ILE A 548 -11.56 -19.87 -29.09
N PRO A 549 -10.49 -20.69 -29.23
CA PRO A 549 -10.36 -21.95 -28.48
C PRO A 549 -10.42 -21.75 -26.96
N ALA A 550 -9.81 -20.68 -26.47
CA ALA A 550 -9.78 -20.34 -25.05
C ALA A 550 -11.20 -20.11 -24.50
N VAL A 551 -12.03 -19.34 -25.22
CA VAL A 551 -13.43 -19.10 -24.83
C VAL A 551 -14.22 -20.40 -24.86
N VAL A 552 -14.03 -21.25 -25.87
CA VAL A 552 -14.70 -22.56 -25.95
C VAL A 552 -14.37 -23.43 -24.74
N GLU A 553 -13.10 -23.49 -24.33
CA GLU A 553 -12.69 -24.27 -23.16
C GLU A 553 -13.24 -23.69 -21.85
N PHE A 554 -13.29 -22.36 -21.69
CA PHE A 554 -13.95 -21.71 -20.56
C PHE A 554 -15.44 -22.09 -20.46
N ILE A 555 -16.14 -22.05 -21.59
CA ILE A 555 -17.56 -22.37 -21.70
C ILE A 555 -17.81 -23.84 -21.38
N LYS A 556 -16.98 -24.75 -21.90
CA LYS A 556 -17.04 -26.19 -21.56
C LYS A 556 -16.85 -26.42 -20.07
N ALA A 557 -15.82 -25.81 -19.47
CA ALA A 557 -15.52 -25.98 -18.05
C ALA A 557 -16.65 -25.42 -17.17
N SER A 558 -17.16 -24.24 -17.50
CA SER A 558 -18.31 -23.63 -16.81
C SER A 558 -19.56 -24.50 -16.93
N LYS A 559 -19.81 -25.11 -18.11
CA LYS A 559 -20.94 -26.03 -18.34
C LYS A 559 -20.79 -27.36 -17.60
N MET A 560 -19.56 -27.84 -17.38
CA MET A 560 -19.36 -29.03 -16.54
C MET A 560 -19.72 -28.76 -15.07
N LEU A 561 -19.50 -27.54 -14.60
CA LEU A 561 -19.78 -27.12 -13.22
C LEU A 561 -21.23 -26.70 -13.00
N VAL A 562 -21.87 -26.14 -14.03
CA VAL A 562 -23.29 -25.75 -14.03
C VAL A 562 -23.92 -26.27 -15.34
N PRO A 563 -24.30 -27.57 -15.38
CA PRO A 563 -24.82 -28.24 -16.58
C PRO A 563 -26.05 -27.59 -17.20
N GLU A 564 -26.77 -26.79 -16.42
CA GLU A 564 -28.00 -26.12 -16.80
C GLU A 564 -27.83 -24.85 -17.65
N LEU A 565 -26.57 -24.48 -17.95
CA LEU A 565 -26.25 -23.32 -18.78
C LEU A 565 -26.26 -23.67 -20.28
N LEU A 566 -27.08 -22.93 -21.05
CA LEU A 566 -26.94 -22.78 -22.50
C LEU A 566 -26.34 -21.40 -22.79
N TYR A 567 -25.43 -21.28 -23.75
CA TYR A 567 -24.75 -20.02 -24.07
C TYR A 567 -25.15 -19.57 -25.48
N TYR A 568 -25.53 -18.30 -25.63
CA TYR A 568 -25.90 -17.70 -26.92
C TYR A 568 -25.15 -16.37 -27.17
N ILE A 569 -25.04 -15.95 -28.44
CA ILE A 569 -24.44 -14.66 -28.85
C ILE A 569 -25.50 -13.57 -28.87
N ASN A 570 -25.34 -12.51 -28.08
CA ASN A 570 -26.22 -11.34 -28.22
C ASN A 570 -25.79 -10.49 -29.41
N PHE A 571 -26.60 -10.44 -30.46
CA PHE A 571 -26.39 -9.53 -31.59
C PHE A 571 -26.99 -8.12 -31.36
N ASP A 572 -27.67 -7.89 -30.24
CA ASP A 572 -28.59 -6.77 -29.99
C ASP A 572 -28.21 -5.92 -28.76
N SER A 573 -26.96 -6.03 -28.27
CA SER A 573 -26.46 -5.15 -27.22
C SER A 573 -26.19 -3.75 -27.78
N GLU A 574 -26.81 -2.71 -27.20
CA GLU A 574 -26.48 -1.29 -27.48
C GLU A 574 -24.98 -1.00 -27.30
N ILE A 575 -24.31 -1.83 -26.51
CA ILE A 575 -22.86 -1.88 -26.39
C ILE A 575 -22.32 -2.75 -27.54
N ASN A 576 -21.90 -2.08 -28.61
CA ASN A 576 -21.50 -2.63 -29.90
C ASN A 576 -20.16 -3.41 -29.83
N HIS A 577 -20.11 -4.51 -29.07
CA HIS A 577 -18.96 -5.41 -28.98
C HIS A 577 -19.36 -6.82 -29.43
N LYS A 578 -18.66 -7.34 -30.45
CA LYS A 578 -18.82 -8.67 -31.06
C LYS A 578 -18.55 -9.87 -30.11
N PHE A 579 -18.40 -9.62 -28.81
CA PHE A 579 -17.84 -10.55 -27.82
C PHE A 579 -18.66 -10.65 -26.52
N ILE A 580 -19.94 -10.25 -26.54
CA ILE A 580 -20.86 -10.45 -25.42
C ILE A 580 -21.64 -11.77 -25.60
N LEU A 581 -21.54 -12.69 -24.65
CA LEU A 581 -22.36 -13.91 -24.57
C LEU A 581 -23.48 -13.76 -23.54
N LEU A 582 -24.70 -14.14 -23.90
CA LEU A 582 -25.82 -14.27 -22.96
C LEU A 582 -25.97 -15.74 -22.55
N PRO A 583 -25.68 -16.11 -21.30
CA PRO A 583 -26.14 -17.37 -20.76
C PRO A 583 -27.67 -17.36 -20.66
N MET A 584 -28.33 -18.41 -21.15
CA MET A 584 -29.76 -18.67 -20.97
C MET A 584 -29.95 -20.01 -20.25
N PHE A 585 -30.94 -20.03 -19.36
CA PHE A 585 -31.36 -21.25 -18.66
C PHE A 585 -32.57 -21.85 -19.35
N VAL A 586 -32.51 -23.14 -19.69
CA VAL A 586 -33.68 -23.93 -20.11
C VAL A 586 -33.98 -24.88 -18.97
N GLU A 587 -35.17 -24.79 -18.38
CA GLU A 587 -35.62 -25.80 -17.41
C GLU A 587 -35.58 -27.17 -18.08
N HIS A 588 -34.63 -27.99 -17.63
CA HIS A 588 -34.44 -29.32 -18.16
C HIS A 588 -34.06 -30.29 -17.05
N GLN A 589 -34.51 -31.53 -17.19
CA GLN A 589 -33.97 -32.64 -16.41
C GLN A 589 -32.74 -33.16 -17.15
N SER A 590 -31.56 -33.14 -16.51
CA SER A 590 -30.38 -33.80 -17.05
C SER A 590 -30.27 -35.21 -16.45
N LYS A 591 -29.95 -36.18 -17.30
CA LYS A 591 -29.65 -37.55 -16.87
C LYS A 591 -28.41 -38.04 -17.59
N GLU A 592 -27.45 -38.56 -16.85
CA GLU A 592 -26.31 -39.23 -17.44
C GLU A 592 -26.73 -40.63 -17.92
N VAL A 593 -26.55 -40.90 -19.21
CA VAL A 593 -26.86 -42.19 -19.83
C VAL A 593 -25.64 -42.61 -20.65
N ASN A 594 -25.00 -43.71 -20.25
CA ASN A 594 -23.79 -44.25 -20.90
C ASN A 594 -22.63 -43.25 -21.01
N GLY A 595 -22.39 -42.45 -19.96
CA GLY A 595 -21.32 -41.45 -19.93
C GLY A 595 -21.58 -40.21 -20.81
N GLN A 596 -22.80 -40.08 -21.34
CA GLN A 596 -23.26 -38.88 -22.06
C GLN A 596 -24.42 -38.24 -21.30
N PHE A 597 -24.34 -36.92 -21.09
CA PHE A 597 -25.45 -36.16 -20.50
C PHE A 597 -26.57 -36.01 -21.53
N GLN A 598 -27.72 -36.61 -21.24
CA GLN A 598 -28.96 -36.36 -21.97
C GLN A 598 -29.74 -35.27 -21.26
N ILE A 599 -30.14 -34.24 -22.02
CA ILE A 599 -30.88 -33.09 -21.53
C ILE A 599 -32.33 -33.20 -22.01
N PHE A 600 -33.26 -33.36 -21.08
CA PHE A 600 -34.70 -33.41 -21.35
C PHE A 600 -35.30 -32.04 -21.05
N ALA A 601 -35.45 -31.20 -22.08
CA ALA A 601 -36.09 -29.90 -21.92
C ALA A 601 -37.62 -30.04 -21.80
N GLY A 602 -38.22 -29.34 -20.84
CA GLY A 602 -39.68 -29.28 -20.74
C GLY A 602 -40.27 -28.59 -21.98
N THR A 603 -41.44 -29.04 -22.43
CA THR A 603 -42.11 -28.51 -23.65
C THR A 603 -42.31 -27.00 -23.58
N GLN A 604 -42.65 -26.48 -22.39
CA GLN A 604 -42.78 -25.05 -22.13
C GLN A 604 -41.45 -24.29 -22.25
N ALA A 605 -40.35 -24.89 -21.77
CA ALA A 605 -39.03 -24.27 -21.80
C ALA A 605 -38.46 -24.23 -23.23
N LEU A 606 -38.71 -25.28 -24.03
CA LEU A 606 -38.42 -25.32 -25.47
C LEU A 606 -39.23 -24.27 -26.25
N GLN A 607 -40.52 -24.12 -25.93
CA GLN A 607 -41.37 -23.10 -26.55
C GLN A 607 -40.92 -21.68 -26.21
N ASN A 608 -40.57 -21.41 -24.96
CA ASN A 608 -40.06 -20.10 -24.55
C ASN A 608 -38.71 -19.79 -25.20
N PHE A 609 -37.81 -20.77 -25.28
CA PHE A 609 -36.52 -20.67 -25.99
C PHE A 609 -36.73 -20.32 -27.47
N ALA A 610 -37.59 -21.10 -28.13
CA ALA A 610 -37.96 -20.91 -29.52
C ALA A 610 -38.57 -19.54 -29.83
N LEU A 611 -39.51 -19.09 -29.01
CA LEU A 611 -40.17 -17.79 -29.16
C LEU A 611 -39.17 -16.64 -28.98
N THR A 612 -38.26 -16.76 -28.03
CA THR A 612 -37.22 -15.75 -27.78
C THR A 612 -36.22 -15.68 -28.94
N GLU A 613 -35.73 -16.83 -29.43
CA GLU A 613 -34.86 -16.90 -30.63
C GLU A 613 -35.52 -16.27 -31.85
N VAL A 614 -36.80 -16.56 -32.10
CA VAL A 614 -37.53 -16.00 -33.24
C VAL A 614 -37.63 -14.48 -33.13
N GLN A 615 -37.86 -13.92 -31.94
CA GLN A 615 -37.93 -12.47 -31.76
C GLN A 615 -36.57 -11.78 -31.99
N ILE A 616 -35.48 -12.38 -31.49
CA ILE A 616 -34.12 -11.87 -31.68
C ILE A 616 -33.75 -11.86 -33.17
N TRP A 617 -33.94 -12.98 -33.86
CA TRP A 617 -33.68 -13.07 -35.31
C TRP A 617 -34.55 -12.11 -36.11
N ARG A 618 -35.80 -11.88 -35.68
CA ARG A 618 -36.70 -10.95 -36.38
C ARG A 618 -36.21 -9.54 -36.34
N LYS A 619 -35.81 -9.09 -35.17
CA LYS A 619 -35.27 -7.75 -34.99
C LYS A 619 -33.96 -7.58 -35.78
N PHE A 620 -33.03 -8.54 -35.67
CA PHE A 620 -31.77 -8.53 -36.41
C PHE A 620 -31.96 -8.41 -37.92
N LEU A 621 -32.82 -9.24 -38.51
CA LEU A 621 -33.05 -9.24 -39.96
C LEU A 621 -33.72 -7.95 -40.45
N ILE A 622 -34.62 -7.35 -39.64
CA ILE A 622 -35.27 -6.07 -39.94
C ILE A 622 -34.25 -4.94 -39.90
N GLU A 623 -33.44 -4.86 -38.85
CA GLU A 623 -32.46 -3.77 -38.65
C GLU A 623 -31.34 -3.78 -39.68
N ASN A 624 -31.00 -4.95 -40.23
CA ASN A 624 -29.97 -5.12 -41.25
C ASN A 624 -30.52 -5.13 -42.69
N ASN A 625 -31.80 -4.79 -42.90
CA ASN A 625 -32.45 -4.75 -44.21
C ASN A 625 -32.25 -6.04 -45.04
N ILE A 626 -32.25 -7.21 -44.38
CA ILE A 626 -32.03 -8.48 -45.08
C ILE A 626 -33.34 -8.90 -45.78
N PRO A 627 -33.35 -9.06 -47.12
CA PRO A 627 -34.55 -9.42 -47.86
C PRO A 627 -35.12 -10.79 -47.43
N GLN A 628 -36.44 -10.98 -47.58
CA GLN A 628 -37.18 -12.22 -47.28
C GLN A 628 -37.43 -12.53 -45.80
N THR A 629 -37.35 -11.52 -44.93
CA THR A 629 -37.63 -11.59 -43.50
C THR A 629 -38.95 -12.33 -43.20
N ASP A 630 -40.04 -11.98 -43.89
CA ASP A 630 -41.36 -12.59 -43.69
C ASP A 630 -41.45 -14.08 -44.08
N LEU A 631 -40.63 -14.53 -45.04
CA LEU A 631 -40.59 -15.94 -45.47
C LEU A 631 -39.82 -16.81 -44.47
N ILE A 632 -38.74 -16.27 -43.91
CA ILE A 632 -37.96 -16.91 -42.85
C ILE A 632 -38.82 -17.04 -41.59
N PHE A 633 -39.58 -16.00 -41.21
CA PHE A 633 -40.48 -16.07 -40.04
C PHE A 633 -41.67 -17.00 -40.22
N LYS A 634 -42.24 -17.08 -41.42
CA LYS A 634 -43.26 -18.11 -41.72
C LYS A 634 -42.73 -19.53 -41.61
N THR A 635 -41.45 -19.73 -41.94
CA THR A 635 -40.80 -21.05 -41.88
C THR A 635 -40.43 -21.42 -40.44
N LEU A 636 -39.88 -20.48 -39.67
CA LEU A 636 -39.57 -20.67 -38.26
C LEU A 636 -40.84 -20.93 -37.42
N ASN A 637 -41.92 -20.16 -37.64
CA ASN A 637 -43.20 -20.41 -36.94
C ASN A 637 -43.84 -21.76 -37.28
N LYS A 638 -43.53 -22.35 -38.44
CA LYS A 638 -43.98 -23.71 -38.81
C LYS A 638 -43.16 -24.83 -38.17
N ILE A 639 -41.93 -24.54 -37.74
CA ILE A 639 -41.03 -25.50 -37.07
C ILE A 639 -41.31 -25.53 -35.56
N LEU A 640 -41.94 -24.48 -35.02
CA LEU A 640 -42.20 -24.30 -33.59
C LEU A 640 -43.60 -24.74 -33.10
N ILE A 641 -44.52 -25.00 -34.03
CA ILE A 641 -45.79 -25.71 -33.80
C ILE A 641 -45.54 -27.19 -34.04
#